data_AF-A0A2V2E8L5-F1
#
_entry.id   AF-A0A2V2E8L5-F1
#
_cell.length_a   1.000
_cell.length_b   1.000
_cell.length_c   1.000
_cell.angle_alpha   90.00
_cell.angle_beta   90.00
_cell.angle_gamma   90.00
#
_symmetry.space_group_name_H-M   'P 1'
#
loop_
_entity.id
_entity.type
_entity.pdbx_description
1 polymer ?
#
loop_
_entity_poly.entity_id
_entity_poly.type
_entity_poly.pdbx_seq_one_letter_code
_entity_poly.pdbx_strand_id
1 'polypeptide(L)'
;MKKRIFSVLLIFATMLSLCVTMHSEEFSTPFSLCDSSSGWSCGRIDSGYGENSLACIVLSASNPGDIIISYNTPTAVDMGKYTHLEFDWYISDIRMFDHNTQTQLEVTSSGICDEEEASFSPGELGLVNGWNHVVLRLDNFAHLNRKNVDYFRFYILGLNIPDTDKLIISFDNFYFTDGLGVNDEPLSFGGNSSYTPPKPAEDTFNSLIAGDSDLNGFVTIADAMQVFGYVADKTSISTTGVLSADVGGTTGVSLIDAMLIFSYVAGHVTEFPKNPTLPKIKTETNIKGEHIVHTTYETLSPVVAVCDVVAFGAEGDGVTDDTKAFVYAFSYAEIQGGGTVFVPAGKYRINGNLSIPAGVTLCGDKPFSEDMKENSKAVGTVLMAYSGKNDTKPNAPAFITMGNGSGLKNVSIWYPEQTAENITPYPPTVYKAGTSMTMSNVYLINSYSGIVCDGGSNALENFEYIYGTPLKNGFLINNNFDICRTENFSFSPYYWVNCGLGQPQNQQLIRNFTYNNGVAFETQRIDWTYMLNISAEGYKYGFYTTKSSTGETNGHTYNFSFSDCMVGIYLEYLSPISYLFTKGTVQAQTPVKIGSSCNSVSFKDVKFNTSAESCIEGGGAVLSFDNCSFKTSAANSTAVNCPSVALSLTNCNFGSGFEKYIVAASSSKVINPSADNTLIQNDCQNMQLVFDAKQTSVQIADNTEYNKLCIMRPGADRLYQVEAEQHTDISDLLQQTIDTAYKNGGGIVYVKNGEYRLESPITVKQGVELRGSADSAHHASTPTTDFLTDYGKNNPDGRALITLEKYSGIRGFKVTYDKQGKTTDTFIPYSYTIRGNGSNIYIFAVSLTNSYLGADFYTNRCDNLYVRNLDGAPLKNGITVGGGSREMIVRDCHFNPHYNYISDIQNTWQYQLKNCEGFVVKNTKDLLMVQNFIFGASRGIVVDEGAGLYCIGHGTDGARISFEARGETDKKVTFINSQLVVIGSTESMEYINFDESFSGHIDLVQTNMWGNPDNAVVLKSTGSLRLCGGTIQNGGTLAVSTKGTNLIANNMMFFNTRLVFFVDSKSANVGIYGNQIAGDGNMLRDKNKIAWGSDI
;
A
#
# COMPACT_ATOMS: atom_id res chain seq x y z
N MET A 1 -38.47 6.51 -45.27
CA MET A 1 -38.13 5.62 -44.13
C MET A 1 -37.73 4.19 -44.52
N LYS A 2 -38.34 3.51 -45.51
CA LYS A 2 -37.87 2.17 -45.96
C LYS A 2 -36.61 2.14 -46.86
N LYS A 3 -36.17 3.27 -47.45
CA LYS A 3 -34.94 3.32 -48.29
C LYS A 3 -33.64 3.58 -47.52
N ARG A 4 -33.67 4.09 -46.28
CA ARG A 4 -32.45 4.22 -45.45
C ARG A 4 -32.14 2.96 -44.64
N ILE A 5 -33.14 2.12 -44.37
CA ILE A 5 -32.95 0.83 -43.69
C ILE A 5 -32.38 -0.24 -44.65
N PHE A 6 -32.67 -0.14 -45.96
CA PHE A 6 -32.12 -1.07 -46.97
C PHE A 6 -30.64 -0.80 -47.30
N SER A 7 -30.18 0.45 -47.25
CA SER A 7 -28.76 0.79 -47.50
C SER A 7 -27.84 0.41 -46.33
N VAL A 8 -28.35 0.49 -45.09
CA VAL A 8 -27.57 0.12 -43.89
C VAL A 8 -27.52 -1.41 -43.71
N LEU A 9 -28.59 -2.15 -44.02
CA LEU A 9 -28.54 -3.62 -44.02
C LEU A 9 -27.69 -4.21 -45.16
N LEU A 10 -27.62 -3.55 -46.33
CA LEU A 10 -26.78 -4.01 -47.44
C LEU A 10 -25.29 -3.80 -47.12
N ILE A 11 -24.91 -2.72 -46.44
CA ILE A 11 -23.52 -2.48 -46.01
C ILE A 11 -23.11 -3.48 -44.92
N PHE A 12 -24.00 -3.78 -43.95
CA PHE A 12 -23.72 -4.79 -42.92
C PHE A 12 -23.63 -6.22 -43.47
N ALA A 13 -24.45 -6.61 -44.44
CA ALA A 13 -24.39 -7.93 -45.05
C ALA A 13 -23.18 -8.12 -45.99
N THR A 14 -22.68 -7.03 -46.61
CA THR A 14 -21.50 -7.09 -47.47
C THR A 14 -20.20 -7.17 -46.66
N MET A 15 -20.12 -6.54 -45.48
CA MET A 15 -18.95 -6.64 -44.60
C MET A 15 -18.88 -7.97 -43.84
N LEU A 16 -20.02 -8.55 -43.43
CA LEU A 16 -20.00 -9.85 -42.75
C LEU A 16 -19.61 -11.01 -43.70
N SER A 17 -19.86 -10.88 -45.01
CA SER A 17 -19.39 -11.82 -46.04
C SER A 17 -17.96 -11.55 -46.52
N LEU A 18 -17.40 -10.36 -46.30
CA LEU A 18 -15.98 -10.09 -46.59
C LEU A 18 -15.03 -10.69 -45.53
N CYS A 19 -15.47 -10.84 -44.28
CA CYS A 19 -14.63 -11.44 -43.23
C CYS A 19 -14.53 -12.98 -43.27
N VAL A 20 -15.44 -13.68 -43.96
CA VAL A 20 -15.51 -15.16 -43.89
C VAL A 20 -15.06 -15.85 -45.18
N THR A 21 -14.95 -15.14 -46.30
CA THR A 21 -14.46 -15.73 -47.55
C THR A 21 -13.79 -14.66 -48.39
N MET A 22 -12.47 -14.49 -48.27
CA MET A 22 -11.56 -14.43 -49.41
C MET A 22 -10.09 -14.43 -48.95
N HIS A 23 -9.47 -15.58 -49.25
CA HIS A 23 -8.07 -15.87 -49.61
C HIS A 23 -6.95 -15.39 -48.67
N SER A 24 -6.14 -16.24 -48.02
CA SER A 24 -5.62 -17.56 -48.42
C SER A 24 -5.04 -17.60 -49.84
N GLU A 25 -4.14 -16.67 -50.20
CA GLU A 25 -3.06 -16.93 -51.16
C GLU A 25 -1.78 -16.23 -50.68
N GLU A 26 -0.80 -17.07 -50.32
CA GLU A 26 0.66 -16.82 -50.24
C GLU A 26 1.17 -15.64 -49.40
N PHE A 27 1.06 -15.73 -48.08
CA PHE A 27 2.22 -15.32 -47.27
C PHE A 27 3.36 -16.28 -47.64
N SER A 28 4.52 -15.75 -48.03
CA SER A 28 5.72 -16.57 -48.10
C SER A 28 5.92 -17.21 -46.73
N THR A 29 6.03 -18.53 -46.67
CA THR A 29 6.51 -19.22 -45.46
C THR A 29 7.73 -18.47 -44.92
N PRO A 30 7.83 -18.22 -43.59
CA PRO A 30 9.01 -17.57 -43.01
C PRO A 30 10.26 -18.23 -43.57
N PHE A 31 11.12 -17.45 -44.21
CA PHE A 31 12.27 -18.03 -44.92
C PHE A 31 13.41 -18.39 -43.96
N SER A 32 13.32 -17.94 -42.69
CA SER A 32 14.17 -18.32 -41.59
C SER A 32 13.40 -18.24 -40.26
N LEU A 33 13.56 -19.25 -39.40
CA LEU A 33 13.10 -19.25 -38.01
C LEU A 33 14.29 -18.78 -37.14
N CYS A 34 14.41 -17.45 -37.01
CA CYS A 34 15.54 -16.79 -36.34
C CYS A 34 15.51 -16.90 -34.80
N ASP A 35 14.46 -17.52 -34.27
CA ASP A 35 14.29 -17.90 -32.87
C ASP A 35 15.08 -19.17 -32.49
N SER A 36 15.67 -19.88 -33.45
CA SER A 36 16.60 -20.99 -33.21
C SER A 36 18.03 -20.50 -32.90
N SER A 37 18.76 -21.22 -32.04
CA SER A 37 20.20 -20.97 -31.81
C SER A 37 21.08 -21.32 -33.02
N SER A 38 20.53 -21.90 -34.09
CA SER A 38 21.25 -22.29 -35.31
C SER A 38 21.15 -21.23 -36.40
N GLY A 39 22.28 -20.73 -36.93
CA GLY A 39 22.33 -19.80 -38.07
C GLY A 39 22.92 -18.42 -37.76
N TRP A 40 23.02 -18.07 -36.48
CA TRP A 40 23.70 -16.89 -36.01
C TRP A 40 25.23 -17.09 -35.90
N SER A 41 26.01 -16.08 -36.24
CA SER A 41 27.47 -16.12 -36.29
C SER A 41 28.18 -16.05 -34.93
N CYS A 42 27.46 -15.90 -33.81
CA CYS A 42 28.05 -15.58 -32.51
C CYS A 42 27.53 -16.45 -31.34
N GLY A 43 28.40 -16.72 -30.36
CA GLY A 43 28.10 -17.53 -29.16
C GLY A 43 27.40 -16.76 -28.03
N ARG A 44 26.55 -15.77 -28.35
CA ARG A 44 25.87 -14.88 -27.39
C ARG A 44 24.37 -15.17 -27.25
N ILE A 45 23.98 -16.36 -27.66
CA ILE A 45 22.60 -16.84 -27.67
C ILE A 45 22.33 -17.60 -26.38
N ASP A 46 21.27 -17.20 -25.69
CA ASP A 46 20.76 -17.86 -24.49
C ASP A 46 19.37 -18.45 -24.78
N SER A 47 19.10 -19.64 -24.25
CA SER A 47 17.83 -20.36 -24.42
C SER A 47 16.92 -20.24 -23.19
N GLY A 48 17.21 -19.32 -22.26
CA GLY A 48 16.62 -19.29 -20.92
C GLY A 48 15.77 -18.08 -20.51
N TYR A 49 15.54 -17.07 -21.36
CA TYR A 49 14.97 -15.78 -20.92
C TYR A 49 13.79 -15.20 -21.75
N GLY A 50 13.25 -15.90 -22.74
CA GLY A 50 12.26 -15.31 -23.66
C GLY A 50 10.79 -15.38 -23.20
N GLU A 51 10.12 -14.23 -23.12
CA GLU A 51 8.66 -14.13 -23.21
C GLU A 51 8.20 -14.57 -24.62
N ASN A 52 8.07 -15.90 -24.81
CA ASN A 52 7.57 -16.60 -26.00
C ASN A 52 8.52 -16.79 -27.23
N SER A 53 9.85 -16.61 -27.14
CA SER A 53 10.81 -16.99 -28.21
C SER A 53 11.70 -18.20 -27.83
N LEU A 54 12.14 -19.01 -28.81
CA LEU A 54 12.98 -20.19 -28.58
C LEU A 54 14.44 -19.86 -28.19
N ALA A 55 14.93 -18.67 -28.53
CA ALA A 55 16.24 -18.15 -28.15
C ALA A 55 16.23 -16.61 -28.09
N CYS A 56 17.17 -16.02 -27.36
CA CYS A 56 17.41 -14.58 -27.28
C CYS A 56 18.91 -14.25 -27.32
N ILE A 57 19.23 -13.03 -27.72
CA ILE A 57 20.58 -12.47 -27.71
C ILE A 57 20.74 -11.62 -26.46
N VAL A 58 21.83 -11.85 -25.72
CA VAL A 58 22.17 -11.10 -24.51
C VAL A 58 23.42 -10.25 -24.74
N LEU A 59 23.24 -8.93 -24.71
CA LEU A 59 24.30 -7.94 -24.88
C LEU A 59 24.65 -7.28 -23.55
N SER A 60 25.94 -7.00 -23.36
CA SER A 60 26.48 -6.32 -22.18
C SER A 60 27.62 -5.40 -22.61
N ALA A 61 27.98 -4.43 -21.77
CA ALA A 61 29.07 -3.49 -22.05
C ALA A 61 30.41 -4.17 -22.40
N SER A 62 30.65 -5.38 -21.86
CA SER A 62 31.86 -6.17 -22.05
C SER A 62 31.90 -7.03 -23.33
N ASN A 63 30.84 -7.07 -24.13
CA ASN A 63 30.78 -7.88 -25.35
C ASN A 63 30.36 -7.09 -26.62
N PRO A 64 30.98 -5.95 -26.95
CA PRO A 64 30.63 -5.21 -28.16
C PRO A 64 31.06 -6.02 -29.40
N GLY A 65 30.13 -6.32 -30.29
CA GLY A 65 30.44 -6.98 -31.56
C GLY A 65 29.19 -7.37 -32.30
N ASP A 66 29.27 -7.37 -33.62
CA ASP A 66 28.10 -7.52 -34.48
C ASP A 66 27.54 -8.91 -34.46
N ILE A 67 26.26 -9.00 -34.79
CA ILE A 67 25.54 -10.25 -34.82
C ILE A 67 25.00 -10.44 -36.23
N ILE A 68 25.42 -11.52 -36.89
CA ILE A 68 25.12 -11.79 -38.29
C ILE A 68 24.32 -13.09 -38.37
N ILE A 69 23.24 -13.11 -39.14
CA ILE A 69 22.57 -14.33 -39.58
C ILE A 69 23.02 -14.62 -41.01
N SER A 70 23.98 -15.52 -41.18
CA SER A 70 24.43 -15.91 -42.52
C SER A 70 23.50 -16.98 -43.10
N TYR A 71 22.84 -16.69 -44.22
CA TYR A 71 22.05 -17.69 -44.91
C TYR A 71 22.99 -18.61 -45.71
N ASN A 72 23.02 -19.91 -45.40
CA ASN A 72 23.92 -20.88 -46.05
C ASN A 72 23.73 -21.01 -47.57
N THR A 73 22.66 -20.45 -48.11
CA THR A 73 22.39 -20.30 -49.54
C THR A 73 21.66 -18.96 -49.71
N PRO A 74 22.06 -18.09 -50.65
CA PRO A 74 21.38 -16.82 -50.90
C PRO A 74 19.87 -17.01 -51.02
N THR A 75 19.09 -16.25 -50.26
CA THR A 75 17.63 -16.33 -50.37
C THR A 75 17.25 -15.61 -51.66
N ALA A 76 16.72 -16.36 -52.63
CA ALA A 76 16.24 -15.79 -53.88
C ALA A 76 14.98 -14.96 -53.59
N VAL A 77 15.10 -13.64 -53.68
CA VAL A 77 14.02 -12.68 -53.44
C VAL A 77 13.81 -11.90 -54.73
N ASP A 78 12.62 -12.03 -55.33
CA ASP A 78 12.23 -11.16 -56.45
C ASP A 78 11.83 -9.79 -55.91
N MET A 79 12.80 -8.89 -55.72
CA MET A 79 12.51 -7.53 -55.25
C MET A 79 11.76 -6.67 -56.29
N GLY A 80 11.48 -7.20 -57.48
CA GLY A 80 10.50 -6.64 -58.40
C GLY A 80 9.06 -6.90 -57.98
N LYS A 81 8.83 -7.89 -57.09
CA LYS A 81 7.54 -8.24 -56.50
C LYS A 81 7.50 -7.95 -55.01
N TYR A 82 8.53 -8.27 -54.23
CA TYR A 82 8.56 -8.14 -52.77
C TYR A 82 9.56 -7.05 -52.33
N THR A 83 9.06 -5.90 -51.90
CA THR A 83 9.86 -4.69 -51.64
C THR A 83 10.14 -4.42 -50.16
N HIS A 84 9.54 -5.19 -49.24
CA HIS A 84 9.69 -5.02 -47.79
C HIS A 84 10.22 -6.30 -47.14
N LEU A 85 11.04 -6.13 -46.10
CA LEU A 85 11.41 -7.17 -45.14
C LEU A 85 10.68 -6.88 -43.83
N GLU A 86 9.92 -7.85 -43.35
CA GLU A 86 9.14 -7.76 -42.11
C GLU A 86 9.61 -8.81 -41.11
N PHE A 87 9.62 -8.46 -39.83
CA PHE A 87 9.94 -9.37 -38.72
C PHE A 87 9.49 -8.79 -37.38
N ASP A 88 9.37 -9.64 -36.37
CA ASP A 88 9.11 -9.22 -34.99
C ASP A 88 10.43 -9.06 -34.22
N TRP A 89 10.54 -8.01 -33.42
CA TRP A 89 11.72 -7.67 -32.64
C TRP A 89 11.36 -7.34 -31.19
N TYR A 90 11.76 -8.22 -30.26
CA TYR A 90 11.70 -7.98 -28.83
C TYR A 90 12.89 -7.15 -28.34
N ILE A 91 12.62 -6.15 -27.51
CA ILE A 91 13.64 -5.31 -26.87
C ILE A 91 13.33 -5.15 -25.39
N SER A 92 14.25 -5.56 -24.50
CA SER A 92 14.03 -5.43 -23.06
C SER A 92 14.09 -3.99 -22.54
N ASP A 93 14.93 -3.15 -23.15
CA ASP A 93 15.07 -1.74 -22.79
C ASP A 93 15.51 -0.88 -23.99
N ILE A 94 14.56 -0.15 -24.58
CA ILE A 94 14.79 0.70 -25.75
C ILE A 94 15.67 1.90 -25.44
N ARG A 95 15.79 2.31 -24.18
CA ARG A 95 16.63 3.46 -23.79
C ARG A 95 18.11 3.21 -24.07
N MET A 96 18.51 1.96 -24.29
CA MET A 96 19.88 1.59 -24.68
C MET A 96 20.18 1.91 -26.17
N PHE A 97 19.14 2.23 -26.96
CA PHE A 97 19.18 2.68 -28.36
C PHE A 97 18.80 4.17 -28.46
N ASP A 98 19.65 5.06 -27.97
CA ASP A 98 19.43 6.50 -28.18
C ASP A 98 19.65 6.93 -29.65
N HIS A 99 19.18 8.13 -30.01
CA HIS A 99 19.33 8.70 -31.36
C HIS A 99 20.78 9.01 -31.77
N ASN A 100 21.75 8.91 -30.87
CA ASN A 100 23.17 9.13 -31.14
C ASN A 100 23.95 7.82 -31.32
N THR A 101 23.32 6.66 -31.10
CA THR A 101 23.95 5.36 -31.32
C THR A 101 24.20 5.13 -32.81
N GLN A 102 25.34 4.50 -33.13
CA GLN A 102 25.72 4.15 -34.51
C GLN A 102 25.26 2.72 -34.88
N THR A 103 24.35 2.16 -34.07
CA THR A 103 23.82 0.80 -34.20
C THR A 103 22.87 0.75 -35.39
N GLN A 104 22.96 -0.31 -36.20
CA GLN A 104 22.21 -0.44 -37.46
C GLN A 104 21.66 -1.85 -37.64
N LEU A 105 20.52 -1.95 -38.30
CA LEU A 105 20.04 -3.18 -38.94
C LEU A 105 20.45 -3.12 -40.39
N GLU A 106 21.14 -4.14 -40.85
CA GLU A 106 21.82 -4.17 -42.14
C GLU A 106 21.37 -5.39 -42.94
N VAL A 107 21.04 -5.19 -44.21
CA VAL A 107 20.64 -6.23 -45.16
C VAL A 107 21.52 -6.11 -46.38
N THR A 108 22.20 -7.18 -46.79
CA THR A 108 23.11 -7.16 -47.96
C THR A 108 22.78 -8.23 -48.99
N SER A 109 23.18 -7.96 -50.24
CA SER A 109 23.11 -8.87 -51.38
C SER A 109 24.47 -9.22 -52.02
N SER A 110 25.58 -8.93 -51.33
CA SER A 110 26.93 -9.28 -51.77
C SER A 110 27.54 -10.49 -51.02
N GLY A 111 26.95 -10.84 -49.88
CA GLY A 111 27.51 -11.81 -48.93
C GLY A 111 28.72 -11.29 -48.14
N ILE A 112 29.05 -10.00 -48.25
CA ILE A 112 30.17 -9.32 -47.58
C ILE A 112 29.63 -8.10 -46.79
N CYS A 113 30.25 -7.75 -45.65
CA CYS A 113 29.90 -6.56 -44.85
C CYS A 113 30.21 -5.26 -45.59
N ASP A 114 29.31 -4.29 -45.46
CA ASP A 114 29.45 -2.93 -46.00
C ASP A 114 29.51 -2.88 -47.55
N GLU A 115 29.08 -3.95 -48.24
CA GLU A 115 28.98 -4.06 -49.70
C GLU A 115 27.54 -4.40 -50.13
N GLU A 116 26.96 -3.64 -51.06
CA GLU A 116 25.57 -3.80 -51.55
C GLU A 116 24.51 -3.88 -50.42
N GLU A 117 24.55 -2.94 -49.48
CA GLU A 117 23.82 -3.03 -48.21
C GLU A 117 22.76 -1.93 -47.99
N ALA A 118 21.59 -2.31 -47.49
CA ALA A 118 20.60 -1.41 -46.92
C ALA A 118 20.74 -1.37 -45.40
N SER A 119 20.89 -0.17 -44.83
CA SER A 119 21.03 0.01 -43.39
C SER A 119 19.92 0.89 -42.80
N PHE A 120 19.50 0.54 -41.59
CA PHE A 120 18.39 1.16 -40.88
C PHE A 120 18.77 1.42 -39.44
N SER A 121 18.56 2.64 -38.95
CA SER A 121 18.84 2.98 -37.55
C SER A 121 17.67 2.58 -36.64
N PRO A 122 17.86 1.77 -35.58
CA PRO A 122 16.80 1.43 -34.64
C PRO A 122 16.14 2.65 -33.99
N GLY A 123 16.91 3.71 -33.75
CA GLY A 123 16.40 4.96 -33.19
C GLY A 123 15.41 5.70 -34.10
N GLU A 124 15.33 5.32 -35.37
CA GLU A 124 14.41 5.90 -36.36
C GLU A 124 13.15 5.03 -36.60
N LEU A 125 13.09 3.84 -35.99
CA LEU A 125 12.01 2.86 -36.19
C LEU A 125 10.88 2.95 -35.16
N GLY A 126 10.93 3.90 -34.23
CA GLY A 126 9.83 4.15 -33.27
C GLY A 126 9.55 2.98 -32.31
N LEU A 127 10.58 2.23 -31.94
CA LEU A 127 10.49 1.00 -31.16
C LEU A 127 10.16 1.29 -29.68
N VAL A 128 9.60 0.29 -28.98
CA VAL A 128 9.28 0.33 -27.54
C VAL A 128 9.84 -0.90 -26.81
N ASN A 129 9.83 -0.88 -25.47
CA ASN A 129 10.10 -2.07 -24.67
C ASN A 129 9.05 -3.15 -24.96
N GLY A 130 9.48 -4.39 -25.17
CA GLY A 130 8.63 -5.51 -25.56
C GLY A 130 8.76 -5.87 -27.05
N TRP A 131 7.78 -6.61 -27.57
CA TRP A 131 7.74 -7.03 -28.97
C TRP A 131 7.28 -5.89 -29.88
N ASN A 132 8.05 -5.65 -30.95
CA ASN A 132 7.79 -4.67 -32.00
C ASN A 132 7.62 -5.40 -33.33
N HIS A 133 6.66 -4.99 -34.15
CA HIS A 133 6.60 -5.46 -35.53
C HIS A 133 7.36 -4.49 -36.43
N VAL A 134 8.42 -4.95 -37.09
CA VAL A 134 9.37 -4.12 -37.83
C VAL A 134 9.20 -4.35 -39.32
N VAL A 135 9.03 -3.26 -40.08
CA VAL A 135 8.87 -3.27 -41.53
C VAL A 135 9.99 -2.42 -42.16
N LEU A 136 10.91 -3.06 -42.87
CA LEU A 136 12.04 -2.42 -43.54
C LEU A 136 11.82 -2.39 -45.04
N ARG A 137 11.74 -1.18 -45.62
CA ARG A 137 11.54 -0.99 -47.05
C ARG A 137 12.86 -1.00 -47.81
N LEU A 138 13.06 -1.98 -48.69
CA LEU A 138 14.35 -2.27 -49.34
C LEU A 138 14.50 -1.69 -50.75
N ASP A 139 13.40 -1.40 -51.45
CA ASP A 139 13.40 -0.91 -52.84
C ASP A 139 14.04 0.49 -53.03
N ASN A 140 14.18 1.25 -51.94
CA ASN A 140 14.86 2.56 -51.90
C ASN A 140 16.39 2.45 -52.02
N PHE A 141 16.97 1.26 -51.84
CA PHE A 141 18.42 1.03 -51.86
C PHE A 141 18.84 0.47 -53.23
N ALA A 142 19.08 1.37 -54.19
CA ALA A 142 19.32 1.02 -55.60
C ALA A 142 20.58 0.14 -55.84
N HIS A 143 21.50 0.11 -54.88
CA HIS A 143 22.73 -0.69 -54.89
C HIS A 143 22.55 -2.13 -54.38
N LEU A 144 21.38 -2.51 -53.86
CA LEU A 144 21.07 -3.88 -53.45
C LEU A 144 20.63 -4.71 -54.67
N ASN A 145 21.25 -5.86 -54.89
CA ASN A 145 20.93 -6.76 -55.99
C ASN A 145 19.51 -7.30 -55.85
N ARG A 146 18.65 -6.95 -56.82
CA ARG A 146 17.20 -7.19 -56.84
C ARG A 146 16.75 -8.64 -56.96
N LYS A 147 17.66 -9.60 -56.84
CA LYS A 147 17.36 -11.02 -57.01
C LYS A 147 17.74 -11.89 -55.81
N ASN A 148 18.63 -11.42 -54.94
CA ASN A 148 19.16 -12.21 -53.82
C ASN A 148 19.39 -11.34 -52.58
N VAL A 149 19.14 -11.89 -51.40
CA VAL A 149 19.60 -11.36 -50.11
C VAL A 149 20.44 -12.43 -49.41
N ASP A 150 21.65 -12.06 -49.00
CA ASP A 150 22.68 -13.00 -48.55
C ASP A 150 22.79 -13.12 -47.03
N TYR A 151 22.61 -12.02 -46.28
CA TYR A 151 22.48 -12.07 -44.82
C TYR A 151 21.83 -10.81 -44.23
N PHE A 152 21.39 -10.94 -42.97
CA PHE A 152 20.95 -9.84 -42.11
C PHE A 152 21.96 -9.66 -40.96
N ARG A 153 22.32 -8.42 -40.64
CA ARG A 153 23.26 -8.08 -39.56
C ARG A 153 22.64 -7.04 -38.66
N PHE A 154 22.76 -7.28 -37.36
CA PHE A 154 22.58 -6.26 -36.36
C PHE A 154 23.98 -5.74 -36.00
N TYR A 155 24.32 -4.59 -36.56
CA TYR A 155 25.58 -3.90 -36.35
C TYR A 155 25.53 -3.12 -35.04
N ILE A 156 26.44 -3.44 -34.13
CA ILE A 156 26.34 -2.98 -32.74
C ILE A 156 27.48 -2.01 -32.45
N LEU A 157 27.18 -0.72 -32.58
CA LEU A 157 28.12 0.35 -32.26
C LEU A 157 27.44 1.46 -31.46
N GLY A 158 28.04 1.79 -30.31
CA GLY A 158 27.59 2.90 -29.47
C GLY A 158 26.34 2.65 -28.63
N LEU A 159 25.89 1.40 -28.43
CA LEU A 159 24.82 1.11 -27.46
C LEU A 159 25.23 1.56 -26.06
N ASN A 160 24.30 2.20 -25.34
CA ASN A 160 24.53 2.71 -23.99
C ASN A 160 24.10 1.67 -22.94
N ILE A 161 24.75 0.50 -22.94
CA ILE A 161 24.49 -0.56 -21.95
C ILE A 161 25.39 -0.32 -20.74
N PRO A 162 24.85 -0.02 -19.55
CA PRO A 162 25.66 0.08 -18.33
C PRO A 162 26.41 -1.23 -18.01
N ASP A 163 27.59 -1.13 -17.37
CA ASP A 163 28.46 -2.29 -17.09
C ASP A 163 27.78 -3.42 -16.26
N THR A 164 26.71 -3.10 -15.53
CA THR A 164 25.95 -4.04 -14.69
C THR A 164 24.73 -4.65 -15.39
N ASP A 165 24.34 -4.09 -16.53
CA ASP A 165 23.05 -4.37 -17.15
C ASP A 165 23.21 -5.26 -18.39
N LYS A 166 22.10 -5.83 -18.82
CA LYS A 166 22.02 -6.65 -20.01
C LYS A 166 20.88 -6.15 -20.88
N LEU A 167 21.16 -5.96 -22.16
CA LEU A 167 20.14 -5.77 -23.17
C LEU A 167 19.77 -7.15 -23.73
N ILE A 168 18.50 -7.52 -23.61
CA ILE A 168 17.96 -8.76 -24.17
C ILE A 168 17.15 -8.38 -25.42
N ILE A 169 17.51 -9.02 -26.54
CA ILE A 169 16.76 -8.89 -27.79
C ILE A 169 16.44 -10.25 -28.39
N SER A 170 15.30 -10.36 -29.05
CA SER A 170 14.91 -11.55 -29.83
C SER A 170 14.32 -11.13 -31.16
N PHE A 171 14.56 -11.90 -32.22
CA PHE A 171 13.93 -11.68 -33.51
C PHE A 171 13.14 -12.92 -33.93
N ASP A 172 11.97 -12.71 -34.53
CA ASP A 172 11.09 -13.80 -34.99
C ASP A 172 10.36 -13.41 -36.29
N ASN A 173 9.75 -14.38 -36.98
CA ASN A 173 8.87 -14.18 -38.13
C ASN A 173 9.47 -13.35 -39.28
N PHE A 174 10.66 -13.70 -39.79
CA PHE A 174 11.21 -13.03 -40.99
C PHE A 174 10.50 -13.43 -42.28
N TYR A 175 9.94 -12.45 -42.99
CA TYR A 175 9.34 -12.67 -44.31
C TYR A 175 9.46 -11.44 -45.23
N PHE A 176 9.41 -11.67 -46.55
CA PHE A 176 9.42 -10.60 -47.55
C PHE A 176 8.00 -10.37 -48.09
N THR A 177 7.56 -9.12 -48.16
CA THR A 177 6.21 -8.76 -48.64
C THR A 177 6.26 -7.78 -49.82
N ASP A 178 5.19 -7.79 -50.63
CA ASP A 178 5.00 -6.86 -51.76
C ASP A 178 4.43 -5.50 -51.31
N GLY A 179 4.29 -5.31 -49.99
CA GLY A 179 3.66 -4.13 -49.39
C GLY A 179 2.15 -4.04 -49.61
N LEU A 180 1.46 -5.04 -50.18
CA LEU A 180 0.02 -4.98 -50.47
C LEU A 180 -0.88 -5.66 -49.41
N GLY A 181 -0.30 -6.08 -48.27
CA GLY A 181 -1.03 -6.63 -47.12
C GLY A 181 -1.32 -5.63 -46.00
N VAL A 182 -0.77 -4.41 -46.08
CA VAL A 182 -0.93 -3.37 -45.06
C VAL A 182 -1.37 -2.09 -45.77
N ASN A 183 -2.57 -1.59 -45.48
CA ASN A 183 -2.93 -0.21 -45.80
C ASN A 183 -2.38 0.76 -44.73
N ASP A 184 -1.21 0.45 -44.16
CA ASP A 184 -0.35 1.42 -43.50
C ASP A 184 0.71 1.82 -44.53
N GLU A 185 0.69 3.08 -44.94
CA GLU A 185 1.81 3.63 -45.69
C GLU A 185 3.07 3.61 -44.79
N PRO A 186 4.22 3.16 -45.32
CA PRO A 186 5.48 3.25 -44.60
C PRO A 186 5.86 4.73 -44.44
N LEU A 187 6.24 5.12 -43.22
CA LEU A 187 6.78 6.44 -42.87
C LEU A 187 7.96 6.81 -43.78
N SER A 188 7.69 7.51 -44.89
CA SER A 188 8.71 8.20 -45.66
C SER A 188 8.86 9.63 -45.14
N PHE A 189 9.84 9.85 -44.25
CA PHE A 189 10.32 11.19 -43.93
C PHE A 189 11.20 11.72 -45.08
N GLY A 190 10.53 12.17 -46.15
CA GLY A 190 11.15 12.89 -47.25
C GLY A 190 10.95 14.39 -47.10
N GLY A 191 12.00 15.08 -46.63
CA GLY A 191 12.37 16.47 -46.93
C GLY A 191 11.28 17.56 -47.07
N ASN A 192 11.37 18.56 -46.18
CA ASN A 192 10.76 19.89 -46.28
C ASN A 192 9.23 19.94 -46.26
N SER A 193 8.65 19.78 -45.07
CA SER A 193 7.64 20.74 -44.64
C SER A 193 7.69 20.91 -43.12
N SER A 194 7.81 22.16 -42.70
CA SER A 194 7.78 22.62 -41.33
C SER A 194 6.39 22.41 -40.72
N TYR A 195 6.05 21.17 -40.38
CA TYR A 195 4.90 20.90 -39.52
C TYR A 195 5.41 20.49 -38.14
N THR A 196 5.67 21.51 -37.32
CA THR A 196 5.65 21.38 -35.87
C THR A 196 4.16 21.34 -35.49
N PRO A 197 3.67 20.32 -34.76
CA PRO A 197 2.35 20.40 -34.16
C PRO A 197 2.28 21.73 -33.40
N PRO A 198 1.19 22.52 -33.52
CA PRO A 198 1.14 23.81 -32.87
C PRO A 198 1.35 23.62 -31.37
N LYS A 199 2.40 24.24 -30.82
CA LYS A 199 2.47 24.52 -29.39
C LYS A 199 1.21 25.35 -29.07
N PRO A 200 0.36 24.95 -28.12
CA PRO A 200 -0.79 25.78 -27.78
C PRO A 200 -0.30 27.15 -27.33
N ALA A 201 -1.09 28.17 -27.67
CA ALA A 201 -0.84 29.53 -27.22
C ALA A 201 -0.67 29.55 -25.69
N GLU A 202 0.38 30.21 -25.23
CA GLU A 202 0.45 30.72 -23.87
C GLU A 202 -0.82 31.55 -23.62
N ASP A 203 -1.45 31.33 -22.46
CA ASP A 203 -2.77 31.79 -22.02
C ASP A 203 -3.98 30.98 -22.49
N THR A 204 -4.31 29.90 -21.77
CA THR A 204 -5.64 29.76 -21.13
C THR A 204 -5.61 28.69 -20.04
N PHE A 205 -5.89 29.07 -18.80
CA PHE A 205 -6.08 28.19 -17.63
C PHE A 205 -7.27 27.17 -17.77
N ASN A 206 -7.81 26.93 -18.99
CA ASN A 206 -9.15 26.38 -19.21
C ASN A 206 -9.31 25.36 -20.37
N SER A 207 -8.25 24.89 -21.07
CA SER A 207 -8.40 23.95 -22.19
C SER A 207 -7.57 22.67 -22.03
N LEU A 208 -8.22 21.51 -22.11
CA LEU A 208 -7.56 20.21 -22.30
C LEU A 208 -7.03 20.13 -23.74
N ILE A 209 -5.90 19.45 -23.94
CA ILE A 209 -5.42 19.13 -25.29
C ILE A 209 -6.30 18.01 -25.83
N ALA A 210 -7.17 18.32 -26.79
CA ALA A 210 -8.09 17.34 -27.38
C ALA A 210 -7.35 16.08 -27.85
N GLY A 211 -7.74 14.91 -27.37
CA GLY A 211 -7.18 13.63 -27.80
C GLY A 211 -5.90 13.19 -27.07
N ASP A 212 -5.36 13.97 -26.13
CA ASP A 212 -4.23 13.62 -25.27
C ASP A 212 -4.76 12.87 -24.02
N SER A 213 -5.01 11.57 -24.15
CA SER A 213 -5.65 10.79 -23.11
C SER A 213 -4.69 10.39 -21.98
N ASP A 214 -3.38 10.43 -22.18
CA ASP A 214 -2.40 10.14 -21.13
C ASP A 214 -1.87 11.40 -20.40
N LEU A 215 -2.25 12.59 -20.88
CA LEU A 215 -1.93 13.92 -20.33
C LEU A 215 -0.46 14.29 -20.41
N ASN A 216 0.29 13.68 -21.33
CA ASN A 216 1.71 13.96 -21.48
C ASN A 216 1.99 15.28 -22.24
N GLY A 217 0.95 15.96 -22.73
CA GLY A 217 1.05 17.20 -23.48
C GLY A 217 1.04 17.03 -25.00
N PHE A 218 0.91 15.80 -25.50
CA PHE A 218 0.98 15.44 -26.91
C PHE A 218 -0.19 14.52 -27.30
N VAL A 219 -0.73 14.70 -28.50
CA VAL A 219 -1.73 13.79 -29.06
C VAL A 219 -1.01 12.79 -29.95
N THR A 220 -0.99 11.53 -29.54
CA THR A 220 -0.20 10.46 -30.14
C THR A 220 -1.01 9.19 -30.39
N ILE A 221 -0.41 8.21 -31.07
CA ILE A 221 -1.03 6.89 -31.25
C ILE A 221 -1.23 6.19 -29.90
N ALA A 222 -0.35 6.46 -28.91
CA ALA A 222 -0.48 5.91 -27.57
C ALA A 222 -1.81 6.33 -26.94
N ASP A 223 -2.25 7.57 -27.16
CA ASP A 223 -3.55 8.05 -26.69
C ASP A 223 -4.71 7.30 -27.34
N ALA A 224 -4.68 7.15 -28.67
CA ALA A 224 -5.70 6.37 -29.38
C ALA A 224 -5.77 4.91 -28.88
N MET A 225 -4.61 4.28 -28.63
CA MET A 225 -4.52 2.91 -28.11
C MET A 225 -4.98 2.80 -26.67
N GLN A 226 -4.68 3.80 -25.84
CA GLN A 226 -5.12 3.86 -24.45
C GLN A 226 -6.64 3.99 -24.40
N VAL A 227 -7.24 4.84 -25.25
CA VAL A 227 -8.69 5.00 -25.41
C VAL A 227 -9.35 3.74 -25.93
N PHE A 228 -8.72 3.06 -26.90
CA PHE A 228 -9.19 1.77 -27.39
C PHE A 228 -9.20 0.72 -26.27
N GLY A 229 -8.11 0.61 -25.51
CA GLY A 229 -8.01 -0.27 -24.37
C GLY A 229 -9.03 0.05 -23.28
N TYR A 230 -9.32 1.33 -23.04
CA TYR A 230 -10.31 1.78 -22.07
C TYR A 230 -11.73 1.38 -22.46
N VAL A 231 -12.10 1.56 -23.72
CA VAL A 231 -13.40 1.13 -24.26
C VAL A 231 -13.53 -0.40 -24.27
N ALA A 232 -12.42 -1.13 -24.31
CA ALA A 232 -12.37 -2.59 -24.28
C ALA A 232 -12.21 -3.20 -22.87
N ASP A 233 -12.29 -2.38 -21.80
CA ASP A 233 -12.05 -2.78 -20.41
C ASP A 233 -10.66 -3.45 -20.18
N LYS A 234 -9.64 -3.00 -20.93
CA LYS A 234 -8.26 -3.53 -20.87
C LYS A 234 -7.26 -2.58 -20.23
N THR A 235 -7.50 -1.27 -20.33
CA THR A 235 -6.67 -0.22 -19.73
C THR A 235 -7.55 0.73 -18.93
N SER A 236 -6.94 1.43 -17.97
CA SER A 236 -7.57 2.54 -17.25
C SER A 236 -7.02 3.86 -17.77
N ILE A 237 -7.88 4.85 -17.94
CA ILE A 237 -7.48 6.22 -18.22
C ILE A 237 -7.82 7.06 -16.99
N SER A 238 -6.97 8.04 -16.70
CA SER A 238 -7.30 9.03 -15.67
C SER A 238 -8.60 9.74 -16.00
N THR A 239 -9.23 10.32 -14.99
CA THR A 239 -10.47 11.07 -15.17
C THR A 239 -10.30 12.20 -16.19
N THR A 240 -9.14 12.87 -16.18
CA THR A 240 -8.79 13.92 -17.14
C THR A 240 -8.53 13.38 -18.53
N GLY A 241 -7.86 12.24 -18.63
CA GLY A 241 -7.62 11.57 -19.89
C GLY A 241 -8.90 11.13 -20.57
N VAL A 242 -9.92 10.69 -19.81
CA VAL A 242 -11.26 10.37 -20.34
C VAL A 242 -11.93 11.62 -20.92
N LEU A 243 -11.78 12.77 -20.27
CA LEU A 243 -12.33 14.02 -20.81
C LEU A 243 -11.61 14.47 -22.07
N SER A 244 -10.29 14.39 -22.05
CA SER A 244 -9.42 14.69 -23.18
C SER A 244 -9.73 13.79 -24.38
N ALA A 245 -10.01 12.52 -24.10
CA ALA A 245 -10.34 11.52 -25.11
C ALA A 245 -11.71 11.72 -25.77
N ASP A 246 -12.71 12.34 -25.12
CA ASP A 246 -14.08 12.50 -25.67
C ASP A 246 -14.14 13.63 -26.74
N VAL A 247 -13.62 13.29 -27.91
CA VAL A 247 -13.44 14.16 -29.07
C VAL A 247 -14.52 14.00 -30.14
N GLY A 248 -15.34 12.96 -30.06
CA GLY A 248 -16.30 12.54 -31.10
C GLY A 248 -17.67 13.21 -31.05
N GLY A 249 -17.89 14.11 -30.08
CA GLY A 249 -19.14 14.86 -29.96
C GLY A 249 -20.35 14.03 -29.51
N THR A 250 -20.13 12.79 -29.08
CA THR A 250 -21.14 11.96 -28.42
C THR A 250 -21.02 12.10 -26.89
N THR A 251 -21.84 11.35 -26.12
CA THR A 251 -21.79 11.46 -24.66
C THR A 251 -20.87 10.37 -24.11
N GLY A 252 -19.66 10.75 -23.66
CA GLY A 252 -18.66 9.82 -23.13
C GLY A 252 -17.68 9.30 -24.18
N VAL A 253 -16.67 8.57 -23.73
CA VAL A 253 -15.59 8.00 -24.56
C VAL A 253 -16.03 6.68 -25.17
N SER A 254 -15.77 6.52 -26.46
CA SER A 254 -16.19 5.39 -27.28
C SER A 254 -15.12 5.00 -28.30
N LEU A 255 -15.36 3.92 -29.04
CA LEU A 255 -14.47 3.53 -30.14
C LEU A 255 -14.35 4.63 -31.21
N ILE A 256 -15.39 5.47 -31.37
CA ILE A 256 -15.38 6.60 -32.31
C ILE A 256 -14.32 7.62 -31.88
N ASP A 257 -14.16 7.84 -30.58
CA ASP A 257 -13.18 8.75 -30.02
C ASP A 257 -11.74 8.24 -30.25
N ALA A 258 -11.48 6.96 -29.94
CA ALA A 258 -10.19 6.32 -30.25
C ALA A 258 -9.84 6.46 -31.75
N MET A 259 -10.81 6.19 -32.63
CA MET A 259 -10.63 6.28 -34.07
C MET A 259 -10.42 7.72 -34.55
N LEU A 260 -11.02 8.71 -33.89
CA LEU A 260 -10.82 10.12 -34.21
C LEU A 260 -9.45 10.61 -33.77
N ILE A 261 -8.98 10.21 -32.58
CA ILE A 261 -7.63 10.52 -32.09
C ILE A 261 -6.61 9.90 -33.03
N PHE A 262 -6.79 8.64 -33.39
CA PHE A 262 -5.98 7.97 -34.40
C PHE A 262 -5.99 8.73 -35.73
N SER A 263 -7.18 9.13 -36.22
CA SER A 263 -7.32 9.88 -37.48
C SER A 263 -6.69 11.27 -37.41
N TYR A 264 -6.65 11.90 -36.24
CA TYR A 264 -6.03 13.20 -36.00
C TYR A 264 -4.50 13.09 -36.03
N VAL A 265 -3.96 12.08 -35.36
CA VAL A 265 -2.52 11.77 -35.38
C VAL A 265 -2.06 11.38 -36.79
N ALA A 266 -2.90 10.66 -37.54
CA ALA A 266 -2.66 10.30 -38.94
C ALA A 266 -2.88 11.47 -39.94
N GLY A 267 -3.29 12.66 -39.48
CA GLY A 267 -3.51 13.84 -40.33
C GLY A 267 -4.75 13.74 -41.25
N HIS A 268 -5.60 12.73 -41.08
CA HIS A 268 -6.85 12.57 -41.83
C HIS A 268 -7.96 13.51 -41.33
N VAL A 269 -7.88 13.94 -40.07
CA VAL A 269 -8.66 15.06 -39.54
C VAL A 269 -7.69 16.08 -38.93
N THR A 270 -7.91 17.35 -39.21
CA THR A 270 -7.05 18.44 -38.72
C THR A 270 -7.60 19.11 -37.46
N GLU A 271 -8.81 18.74 -37.06
CA GLU A 271 -9.49 19.19 -35.85
C GLU A 271 -10.47 18.12 -35.39
N PHE A 272 -10.72 18.08 -34.09
CA PHE A 272 -11.70 17.17 -33.52
C PHE A 272 -13.13 17.74 -33.65
N PRO A 273 -14.14 16.88 -33.88
CA PRO A 273 -15.56 17.28 -33.88
C PRO A 273 -15.99 18.01 -32.59
N LYS A 274 -15.33 17.72 -31.48
CA LYS A 274 -15.48 18.38 -30.20
C LYS A 274 -14.10 18.61 -29.59
N ASN A 275 -13.79 19.86 -29.25
CA ASN A 275 -12.68 20.14 -28.36
C ASN A 275 -13.17 19.93 -26.91
N PRO A 276 -12.52 19.05 -26.13
CA PRO A 276 -12.84 18.90 -24.72
C PRO A 276 -12.43 20.17 -24.00
N THR A 277 -13.40 21.02 -23.76
CA THR A 277 -13.26 22.09 -22.78
C THR A 277 -13.62 21.52 -21.43
N LEU A 278 -12.82 21.79 -20.39
CA LEU A 278 -13.36 21.80 -19.02
C LEU A 278 -14.65 22.63 -19.10
N PRO A 279 -15.78 22.17 -18.51
CA PRO A 279 -17.05 22.87 -18.65
C PRO A 279 -16.83 24.33 -18.30
N LYS A 280 -17.39 25.24 -19.11
CA LYS A 280 -17.31 26.68 -18.81
C LYS A 280 -17.65 26.86 -17.34
N ILE A 281 -16.64 27.26 -16.57
CA ILE A 281 -16.78 27.56 -15.14
C ILE A 281 -18.02 28.43 -15.04
N LYS A 282 -18.97 28.10 -14.15
CA LYS A 282 -20.26 28.82 -14.07
C LYS A 282 -20.06 30.35 -13.94
N THR A 283 -18.86 30.82 -13.58
CA THR A 283 -18.23 32.12 -13.91
C THR A 283 -16.72 32.01 -13.60
N GLU A 284 -15.81 32.65 -14.35
CA GLU A 284 -14.34 32.68 -14.06
C GLU A 284 -13.98 33.08 -12.61
N THR A 285 -14.92 33.66 -11.87
CA THR A 285 -14.81 33.99 -10.44
C THR A 285 -14.99 32.83 -9.44
N ASN A 286 -15.28 31.59 -9.87
CA ASN A 286 -15.67 30.49 -8.95
C ASN A 286 -14.61 29.41 -8.69
N ILE A 287 -13.48 29.35 -9.40
CA ILE A 287 -12.33 28.57 -8.94
C ILE A 287 -11.51 29.51 -8.06
N LYS A 288 -11.65 29.39 -6.74
CA LYS A 288 -11.00 30.28 -5.77
C LYS A 288 -9.47 30.10 -5.71
N GLY A 289 -8.90 29.19 -6.50
CA GLY A 289 -7.57 28.63 -6.23
C GLY A 289 -7.56 27.88 -4.90
N GLU A 290 -6.38 27.64 -4.34
CA GLU A 290 -6.28 27.05 -3.01
C GLU A 290 -6.90 27.99 -1.98
N HIS A 291 -7.85 27.46 -1.21
CA HIS A 291 -8.60 28.27 -0.27
C HIS A 291 -8.99 27.45 0.96
N ILE A 292 -9.19 28.16 2.08
CA ILE A 292 -9.80 27.55 3.26
C ILE A 292 -11.30 27.42 3.01
N VAL A 293 -11.81 26.23 3.23
CA VAL A 293 -13.22 25.91 3.10
C VAL A 293 -13.97 26.30 4.38
N HIS A 294 -15.13 26.95 4.21
CA HIS A 294 -16.09 27.15 5.29
C HIS A 294 -16.99 25.92 5.39
N THR A 295 -16.66 24.99 6.26
CA THR A 295 -17.44 23.77 6.49
C THR A 295 -18.68 24.06 7.34
N THR A 296 -19.76 23.32 7.09
CA THR A 296 -20.97 23.34 7.91
C THR A 296 -20.72 22.65 9.25
N TYR A 297 -19.91 21.59 9.23
CA TYR A 297 -19.58 20.80 10.40
C TYR A 297 -18.14 21.04 10.86
N GLU A 298 -17.90 20.82 12.15
CA GLU A 298 -16.57 20.97 12.73
C GLU A 298 -15.62 19.88 12.21
N THR A 299 -14.39 20.30 11.87
CA THR A 299 -13.32 19.43 11.41
C THR A 299 -12.15 19.42 12.39
N LEU A 300 -11.34 18.36 12.39
CA LEU A 300 -10.15 18.27 13.27
C LEU A 300 -9.03 19.26 12.89
N SER A 301 -9.02 19.71 11.63
CA SER A 301 -8.12 20.72 11.08
C SER A 301 -8.85 21.48 9.96
N PRO A 302 -8.53 22.75 9.67
CA PRO A 302 -9.17 23.48 8.59
C PRO A 302 -8.94 22.76 7.25
N VAL A 303 -9.98 22.68 6.43
CA VAL A 303 -9.86 22.07 5.08
C VAL A 303 -9.31 23.12 4.13
N VAL A 304 -8.20 22.80 3.46
CA VAL A 304 -7.66 23.60 2.36
C VAL A 304 -7.92 22.82 1.07
N ALA A 305 -8.73 23.40 0.18
CA ALA A 305 -9.16 22.76 -1.06
C ALA A 305 -8.58 23.47 -2.27
N VAL A 306 -8.20 22.69 -3.30
CA VAL A 306 -7.78 23.23 -4.60
C VAL A 306 -8.99 23.63 -5.44
N CYS A 307 -10.12 22.94 -5.27
CA CYS A 307 -11.39 23.29 -5.90
C CYS A 307 -12.59 22.64 -5.19
N ASP A 308 -13.79 23.15 -5.52
CA ASP A 308 -15.07 22.61 -5.05
C ASP A 308 -15.86 22.03 -6.22
N VAL A 309 -16.54 20.90 -6.05
CA VAL A 309 -17.34 20.27 -7.14
C VAL A 309 -18.46 21.18 -7.67
N VAL A 310 -18.96 22.12 -6.86
CA VAL A 310 -20.00 23.08 -7.27
C VAL A 310 -19.50 24.08 -8.31
N ALA A 311 -18.18 24.35 -8.35
CA ALA A 311 -17.56 25.18 -9.38
C ALA A 311 -17.67 24.53 -10.77
N PHE A 312 -17.78 23.19 -10.81
CA PHE A 312 -17.91 22.37 -12.01
C PHE A 312 -19.36 21.96 -12.31
N GLY A 313 -20.32 22.55 -11.60
CA GLY A 313 -21.74 22.40 -11.90
C GLY A 313 -22.48 21.37 -11.07
N ALA A 314 -21.86 20.76 -10.05
CA ALA A 314 -22.56 19.88 -9.13
C ALA A 314 -23.69 20.63 -8.40
N GLU A 315 -24.88 20.05 -8.35
CA GLU A 315 -26.06 20.66 -7.73
C GLU A 315 -26.34 20.12 -6.33
N GLY A 316 -26.03 18.84 -6.07
CA GLY A 316 -26.19 18.24 -4.74
C GLY A 316 -27.65 18.19 -4.26
N ASP A 317 -28.61 18.16 -5.18
CA ASP A 317 -30.05 18.20 -4.92
C ASP A 317 -30.71 16.79 -4.81
N GLY A 318 -29.95 15.74 -5.11
CA GLY A 318 -30.36 14.33 -5.10
C GLY A 318 -31.10 13.89 -6.37
N VAL A 319 -31.24 14.78 -7.36
CA VAL A 319 -31.99 14.57 -8.60
C VAL A 319 -31.10 14.72 -9.83
N THR A 320 -30.32 15.79 -9.90
CA THR A 320 -29.38 16.06 -11.00
C THR A 320 -28.22 15.07 -10.98
N ASP A 321 -27.84 14.55 -12.15
CA ASP A 321 -26.67 13.67 -12.28
C ASP A 321 -25.38 14.50 -12.18
N ASP A 322 -24.75 14.43 -11.02
CA ASP A 322 -23.54 15.18 -10.68
C ASP A 322 -22.25 14.48 -11.12
N THR A 323 -22.34 13.30 -11.76
CA THR A 323 -21.17 12.47 -12.14
C THR A 323 -20.10 13.30 -12.87
N LYS A 324 -20.51 14.08 -13.88
CA LYS A 324 -19.57 14.86 -14.68
C LYS A 324 -18.88 15.96 -13.87
N ALA A 325 -19.57 16.60 -12.94
CA ALA A 325 -18.99 17.67 -12.13
C ALA A 325 -17.87 17.15 -11.22
N PHE A 326 -18.05 15.96 -10.64
CA PHE A 326 -17.00 15.28 -9.87
C PHE A 326 -15.81 14.92 -10.76
N VAL A 327 -16.07 14.34 -11.93
CA VAL A 327 -15.04 13.99 -12.93
C VAL A 327 -14.22 15.23 -13.27
N TYR A 328 -14.86 16.36 -13.61
CA TYR A 328 -14.16 17.62 -13.92
C TYR A 328 -13.35 18.18 -12.74
N ALA A 329 -13.87 18.09 -11.52
CA ALA A 329 -13.16 18.56 -10.34
C ALA A 329 -11.90 17.73 -10.04
N PHE A 330 -12.00 16.39 -10.17
CA PHE A 330 -10.84 15.51 -10.06
C PHE A 330 -9.81 15.83 -11.12
N SER A 331 -10.25 16.07 -12.35
CA SER A 331 -9.34 16.42 -13.43
C SER A 331 -8.60 17.72 -13.20
N TYR A 332 -9.31 18.73 -12.70
CA TYR A 332 -8.67 19.97 -12.30
C TYR A 332 -7.61 19.74 -11.22
N ALA A 333 -7.94 18.98 -10.16
CA ALA A 333 -6.99 18.69 -9.09
C ALA A 333 -5.78 17.89 -9.57
N GLU A 334 -5.96 16.91 -10.47
CA GLU A 334 -4.88 16.16 -11.09
C GLU A 334 -3.93 17.07 -11.89
N ILE A 335 -4.46 18.03 -12.66
CA ILE A 335 -3.66 19.05 -13.38
C ILE A 335 -2.88 19.95 -12.40
N GLN A 336 -3.43 20.21 -11.21
CA GLN A 336 -2.71 20.92 -10.14
C GLN A 336 -1.68 20.04 -9.42
N GLY A 337 -1.49 18.79 -9.85
CA GLY A 337 -0.57 17.81 -9.24
C GLY A 337 -1.13 17.08 -8.02
N GLY A 338 -2.40 17.28 -7.67
CA GLY A 338 -3.07 16.65 -6.52
C GLY A 338 -3.84 17.64 -5.65
N GLY A 339 -4.04 17.28 -4.39
CA GLY A 339 -4.70 18.13 -3.38
C GLY A 339 -6.16 17.77 -3.13
N THR A 340 -6.88 18.63 -2.42
CA THR A 340 -8.24 18.32 -1.94
C THR A 340 -9.32 18.88 -2.86
N VAL A 341 -10.20 18.00 -3.36
CA VAL A 341 -11.47 18.36 -3.98
C VAL A 341 -12.56 18.35 -2.91
N PHE A 342 -13.14 19.52 -2.64
CA PHE A 342 -14.17 19.65 -1.62
C PHE A 342 -15.58 19.43 -2.18
N VAL A 343 -16.41 18.74 -1.38
CA VAL A 343 -17.81 18.46 -1.67
C VAL A 343 -18.66 19.04 -0.54
N PRO A 344 -19.42 20.12 -0.79
CA PRO A 344 -20.33 20.67 0.22
C PRO A 344 -21.37 19.65 0.71
N ALA A 345 -22.04 19.99 1.82
CA ALA A 345 -23.17 19.21 2.30
C ALA A 345 -24.31 19.21 1.25
N GLY A 346 -24.82 18.03 0.92
CA GLY A 346 -25.77 17.84 -0.19
C GLY A 346 -25.95 16.37 -0.54
N LYS A 347 -26.90 16.08 -1.43
CA LYS A 347 -27.15 14.74 -1.96
C LYS A 347 -26.74 14.70 -3.43
N TYR A 348 -25.69 13.97 -3.75
CA TYR A 348 -25.12 13.97 -5.10
C TYR A 348 -25.50 12.67 -5.80
N ARG A 349 -26.35 12.75 -6.83
CA ARG A 349 -26.72 11.58 -7.63
C ARG A 349 -25.59 11.30 -8.62
N ILE A 350 -25.01 10.11 -8.52
CA ILE A 350 -23.92 9.65 -9.37
C ILE A 350 -24.38 8.41 -10.14
N ASN A 351 -24.60 8.56 -11.45
CA ASN A 351 -25.00 7.45 -12.32
C ASN A 351 -23.82 6.61 -12.81
N GLY A 352 -22.59 7.15 -12.73
CA GLY A 352 -21.35 6.47 -13.15
C GLY A 352 -20.50 5.92 -11.99
N ASN A 353 -19.21 5.73 -12.27
CA ASN A 353 -18.17 5.40 -11.31
C ASN A 353 -17.24 6.61 -11.13
N LEU A 354 -16.56 6.70 -9.98
CA LEU A 354 -15.63 7.79 -9.66
C LEU A 354 -14.22 7.23 -9.46
N SER A 355 -13.25 7.74 -10.22
CA SER A 355 -11.83 7.42 -10.03
C SER A 355 -11.14 8.62 -9.40
N ILE A 356 -10.76 8.48 -8.12
CA ILE A 356 -10.01 9.52 -7.40
C ILE A 356 -8.53 9.43 -7.85
N PRO A 357 -7.97 10.47 -8.49
CA PRO A 357 -6.61 10.42 -9.02
C PRO A 357 -5.53 10.30 -7.92
N ALA A 358 -4.31 9.99 -8.34
CA ALA A 358 -3.17 9.94 -7.44
C ALA A 358 -2.95 11.31 -6.76
N GLY A 359 -2.63 11.29 -5.46
CA GLY A 359 -2.42 12.51 -4.67
C GLY A 359 -3.67 13.38 -4.45
N VAL A 360 -4.85 12.99 -4.96
CA VAL A 360 -6.11 13.72 -4.79
C VAL A 360 -6.91 13.18 -3.62
N THR A 361 -7.47 14.07 -2.79
CA THR A 361 -8.42 13.72 -1.73
C THR A 361 -9.81 14.24 -2.06
N LEU A 362 -10.82 13.37 -2.12
CA LEU A 362 -12.22 13.77 -2.09
C LEU A 362 -12.64 14.00 -0.63
N CYS A 363 -12.94 15.23 -0.26
CA CYS A 363 -13.33 15.60 1.11
C CYS A 363 -14.74 16.17 1.12
N GLY A 364 -15.68 15.46 1.76
CA GLY A 364 -17.03 15.95 2.00
C GLY A 364 -17.16 16.84 3.24
N ASP A 365 -18.37 17.33 3.46
CA ASP A 365 -18.82 18.09 4.63
C ASP A 365 -19.83 17.24 5.41
N LYS A 366 -19.31 16.30 6.21
CA LYS A 366 -20.09 15.39 7.06
C LYS A 366 -19.66 15.59 8.52
N PRO A 367 -20.59 15.62 9.49
CA PRO A 367 -20.22 15.67 10.90
C PRO A 367 -19.39 14.44 11.27
N PHE A 368 -18.38 14.71 12.07
CA PHE A 368 -17.57 13.70 12.70
C PHE A 368 -18.28 13.16 13.96
N SER A 369 -18.19 11.85 14.20
CA SER A 369 -18.60 11.20 15.46
C SER A 369 -17.67 10.03 15.73
N GLU A 370 -17.19 9.90 16.97
CA GLU A 370 -16.37 8.76 17.41
C GLU A 370 -17.21 7.47 17.54
N ASP A 371 -18.51 7.62 17.84
CA ASP A 371 -19.50 6.55 17.80
C ASP A 371 -20.68 6.93 16.90
N MET A 372 -20.76 6.30 15.73
CA MET A 372 -21.87 6.53 14.79
C MET A 372 -23.17 5.84 15.20
N LYS A 373 -23.21 4.95 16.22
CA LYS A 373 -24.50 4.41 16.71
C LYS A 373 -25.34 5.49 17.41
N GLU A 374 -24.69 6.47 18.04
CA GLU A 374 -25.34 7.62 18.68
C GLU A 374 -25.85 8.67 17.67
N ASN A 375 -25.25 8.74 16.47
CA ASN A 375 -25.62 9.67 15.41
C ASN A 375 -25.64 8.99 14.03
N SER A 376 -26.46 7.95 13.90
CA SER A 376 -26.51 7.07 12.72
C SER A 376 -27.15 7.72 11.49
N LYS A 377 -27.62 8.97 11.56
CA LYS A 377 -28.20 9.66 10.40
C LYS A 377 -27.11 10.01 9.38
N ALA A 378 -27.36 9.68 8.13
CA ALA A 378 -26.53 10.12 7.01
C ALA A 378 -26.87 11.58 6.67
N VAL A 379 -26.19 12.49 7.35
CA VAL A 379 -26.27 13.95 7.16
C VAL A 379 -24.97 14.49 6.57
N GLY A 380 -25.02 15.69 5.98
CA GLY A 380 -23.87 16.28 5.29
C GLY A 380 -23.77 15.84 3.83
N THR A 381 -22.57 15.52 3.37
CA THR A 381 -22.34 15.01 2.01
C THR A 381 -22.77 13.55 1.87
N VAL A 382 -23.74 13.29 0.98
CA VAL A 382 -24.24 11.97 0.65
C VAL A 382 -24.03 11.69 -0.84
N LEU A 383 -23.22 10.69 -1.17
CA LEU A 383 -23.05 10.18 -2.53
C LEU A 383 -24.08 9.08 -2.80
N MET A 384 -24.96 9.30 -3.77
CA MET A 384 -26.02 8.36 -4.16
C MET A 384 -25.59 7.56 -5.38
N ALA A 385 -25.20 6.30 -5.18
CA ALA A 385 -24.67 5.41 -6.20
C ALA A 385 -25.80 4.71 -6.99
N TYR A 386 -25.82 4.90 -8.31
CA TYR A 386 -26.76 4.24 -9.23
C TYR A 386 -26.09 3.29 -10.24
N SER A 387 -24.76 3.18 -10.23
CA SER A 387 -24.00 2.28 -11.10
C SER A 387 -23.89 0.85 -10.54
N GLY A 388 -23.64 -0.13 -11.42
CA GLY A 388 -23.25 -1.50 -11.04
C GLY A 388 -24.38 -2.44 -10.56
N LYS A 389 -25.65 -2.04 -10.61
CA LYS A 389 -26.76 -2.90 -10.18
C LYS A 389 -26.80 -4.22 -10.96
N ASN A 390 -26.82 -5.36 -10.25
CA ASN A 390 -26.76 -6.72 -10.78
C ASN A 390 -25.46 -7.08 -11.53
N ASP A 391 -24.42 -6.25 -11.51
CA ASP A 391 -23.13 -6.62 -12.12
C ASP A 391 -22.34 -7.51 -11.15
N THR A 392 -22.27 -8.80 -11.47
CA THR A 392 -21.59 -9.83 -10.67
C THR A 392 -20.31 -10.33 -11.31
N LYS A 393 -19.78 -9.63 -12.32
CA LYS A 393 -18.52 -10.03 -12.96
C LYS A 393 -17.37 -9.89 -11.95
N PRO A 394 -16.36 -10.78 -11.99
CA PRO A 394 -15.20 -10.69 -11.08
C PRO A 394 -14.48 -9.34 -11.11
N ASN A 395 -14.46 -8.67 -12.27
CA ASN A 395 -13.76 -7.39 -12.49
C ASN A 395 -14.74 -6.24 -12.74
N ALA A 396 -15.98 -6.33 -12.25
CA ALA A 396 -16.94 -5.24 -12.41
C ALA A 396 -16.42 -3.96 -11.74
N PRO A 397 -16.53 -2.79 -12.38
CA PRO A 397 -15.95 -1.55 -11.86
C PRO A 397 -16.61 -1.14 -10.54
N ALA A 398 -15.78 -0.83 -9.55
CA ALA A 398 -16.24 -0.34 -8.26
C ALA A 398 -16.86 1.06 -8.36
N PHE A 399 -17.76 1.40 -7.44
CA PHE A 399 -18.38 2.74 -7.45
C PHE A 399 -17.32 3.85 -7.29
N ILE A 400 -16.37 3.66 -6.38
CA ILE A 400 -15.19 4.52 -6.21
C ILE A 400 -13.92 3.70 -6.36
N THR A 401 -13.01 4.12 -7.22
CA THR A 401 -11.64 3.60 -7.33
C THR A 401 -10.66 4.63 -6.83
N MET A 402 -9.72 4.22 -5.98
CA MET A 402 -8.74 5.10 -5.34
C MET A 402 -7.33 4.88 -5.92
N GLY A 403 -6.72 5.95 -6.44
CA GLY A 403 -5.33 5.97 -6.95
C GLY A 403 -4.28 6.09 -5.85
N ASN A 404 -2.99 6.08 -6.23
CA ASN A 404 -1.87 6.13 -5.30
C ASN A 404 -1.88 7.41 -4.43
N GLY A 405 -1.76 7.28 -3.11
CA GLY A 405 -1.76 8.42 -2.19
C GLY A 405 -3.08 9.20 -2.15
N SER A 406 -4.17 8.65 -2.71
CA SER A 406 -5.47 9.33 -2.75
C SER A 406 -6.23 9.22 -1.42
N GLY A 407 -7.18 10.13 -1.22
CA GLY A 407 -7.99 10.23 -0.01
C GLY A 407 -9.50 10.20 -0.27
N LEU A 408 -10.27 9.57 0.61
CA LEU A 408 -11.74 9.65 0.65
C LEU A 408 -12.19 9.95 2.08
N LYS A 409 -12.72 11.16 2.31
CA LYS A 409 -13.01 11.66 3.65
C LYS A 409 -14.40 12.27 3.76
N ASN A 410 -15.01 12.12 4.94
CA ASN A 410 -16.22 12.84 5.35
C ASN A 410 -17.41 12.68 4.40
N VAL A 411 -17.72 11.45 3.97
CA VAL A 411 -18.87 11.18 3.09
C VAL A 411 -19.73 10.03 3.59
N SER A 412 -21.02 10.08 3.28
CA SER A 412 -21.88 8.90 3.33
C SER A 412 -22.15 8.39 1.92
N ILE A 413 -22.11 7.08 1.72
CA ILE A 413 -22.36 6.44 0.42
C ILE A 413 -23.61 5.58 0.54
N TRP A 414 -24.57 5.81 -0.36
CA TRP A 414 -25.89 5.20 -0.33
C TRP A 414 -26.27 4.64 -1.70
N TYR A 415 -26.83 3.44 -1.75
CA TYR A 415 -27.43 2.83 -2.94
C TYR A 415 -28.96 2.96 -2.86
N PRO A 416 -29.58 3.92 -3.57
CA PRO A 416 -31.01 4.23 -3.41
C PRO A 416 -31.94 3.12 -3.88
N GLU A 417 -31.46 2.27 -4.79
CA GLU A 417 -32.24 1.18 -5.39
C GLU A 417 -32.13 -0.15 -4.63
N GLN A 418 -31.32 -0.20 -3.57
CA GLN A 418 -31.17 -1.38 -2.72
C GLN A 418 -32.35 -1.47 -1.74
N THR A 419 -32.92 -2.66 -1.54
CA THR A 419 -34.09 -2.89 -0.65
C THR A 419 -33.90 -4.13 0.21
N ALA A 420 -34.43 -4.12 1.44
CA ALA A 420 -34.31 -5.24 2.36
C ALA A 420 -35.08 -6.49 1.90
N GLU A 421 -36.18 -6.32 1.18
CA GLU A 421 -37.01 -7.41 0.64
C GLU A 421 -36.33 -8.14 -0.51
N ASN A 422 -35.52 -7.43 -1.29
CA ASN A 422 -34.82 -7.98 -2.45
C ASN A 422 -33.41 -7.38 -2.56
N ILE A 423 -32.49 -7.93 -1.77
CA ILE A 423 -31.09 -7.53 -1.80
C ILE A 423 -30.48 -7.89 -3.15
N THR A 424 -30.00 -6.86 -3.85
CA THR A 424 -29.45 -6.94 -5.20
C THR A 424 -27.92 -6.86 -5.15
N PRO A 425 -27.18 -7.70 -5.91
CA PRO A 425 -25.73 -7.58 -6.01
C PRO A 425 -25.27 -6.26 -6.61
N TYR A 426 -24.19 -5.71 -6.06
CA TYR A 426 -23.42 -4.59 -6.61
C TYR A 426 -21.92 -4.91 -6.49
N PRO A 427 -21.06 -4.40 -7.40
CA PRO A 427 -19.61 -4.39 -7.27
C PRO A 427 -19.14 -3.73 -5.96
N PRO A 428 -17.84 -3.79 -5.64
CA PRO A 428 -17.28 -3.07 -4.50
C PRO A 428 -17.67 -1.58 -4.51
N THR A 429 -18.01 -1.06 -3.33
CA THR A 429 -18.29 0.37 -3.18
C THR A 429 -17.00 1.17 -3.31
N VAL A 430 -15.93 0.68 -2.70
CA VAL A 430 -14.59 1.25 -2.82
C VAL A 430 -13.61 0.15 -3.22
N TYR A 431 -12.83 0.43 -4.27
CA TYR A 431 -11.74 -0.40 -4.72
C TYR A 431 -10.41 0.33 -4.61
N LYS A 432 -9.41 -0.39 -4.12
CA LYS A 432 -8.04 0.08 -4.04
C LYS A 432 -7.27 -0.29 -5.30
N ALA A 433 -6.85 0.73 -6.06
CA ALA A 433 -5.98 0.54 -7.23
C ALA A 433 -4.52 0.99 -7.01
N GLY A 434 -4.24 1.89 -6.05
CA GLY A 434 -2.90 2.39 -5.74
C GLY A 434 -2.36 1.93 -4.38
N THR A 435 -1.26 2.53 -3.89
CA THR A 435 -0.73 2.37 -2.51
C THR A 435 -0.99 3.62 -1.66
N SER A 436 -0.71 3.57 -0.35
CA SER A 436 -0.74 4.74 0.55
C SER A 436 -2.07 5.51 0.60
N MET A 437 -3.19 4.81 0.46
CA MET A 437 -4.51 5.45 0.41
C MET A 437 -5.05 5.73 1.79
N THR A 438 -5.83 6.81 1.92
CA THR A 438 -6.46 7.20 3.19
C THR A 438 -7.98 7.25 3.09
N MET A 439 -8.66 6.62 4.03
CA MET A 439 -10.11 6.76 4.22
C MET A 439 -10.39 7.21 5.64
N SER A 440 -11.21 8.24 5.82
CA SER A 440 -11.54 8.74 7.17
C SER A 440 -12.98 9.25 7.24
N ASN A 441 -13.73 8.81 8.25
CA ASN A 441 -15.12 9.24 8.48
C ASN A 441 -16.03 8.94 7.27
N VAL A 442 -16.03 7.68 6.83
CA VAL A 442 -16.80 7.19 5.68
C VAL A 442 -17.93 6.28 6.15
N TYR A 443 -19.14 6.50 5.63
CA TYR A 443 -20.32 5.75 6.01
C TYR A 443 -20.90 4.93 4.84
N LEU A 444 -20.76 3.61 4.90
CA LEU A 444 -21.23 2.64 3.89
C LEU A 444 -22.66 2.20 4.22
N ILE A 445 -23.67 2.93 3.79
CA ILE A 445 -25.03 2.77 4.33
C ILE A 445 -25.61 1.39 4.03
N ASN A 446 -25.55 0.94 2.78
CA ASN A 446 -26.18 -0.30 2.32
C ASN A 446 -25.43 -0.94 1.14
N SER A 447 -24.10 -0.79 1.15
CA SER A 447 -23.20 -1.41 0.19
C SER A 447 -23.40 -2.92 0.11
N TYR A 448 -23.48 -3.49 -1.09
CA TYR A 448 -23.49 -4.95 -1.21
C TYR A 448 -22.10 -5.52 -0.87
N SER A 449 -21.08 -5.07 -1.59
CA SER A 449 -19.66 -5.23 -1.24
C SER A 449 -19.12 -3.86 -0.83
N GLY A 450 -18.52 -3.77 0.37
CA GLY A 450 -18.02 -2.54 0.95
C GLY A 450 -16.70 -2.12 0.33
N ILE A 451 -15.60 -2.48 0.99
CA ILE A 451 -14.23 -2.08 0.62
C ILE A 451 -13.46 -3.34 0.21
N VAL A 452 -12.80 -3.29 -0.94
CA VAL A 452 -11.93 -4.37 -1.43
C VAL A 452 -10.53 -3.82 -1.72
N CYS A 453 -9.56 -4.42 -1.04
CA CYS A 453 -8.14 -4.21 -1.26
C CYS A 453 -7.51 -5.53 -1.70
N ASP A 454 -7.49 -5.83 -3.00
CA ASP A 454 -6.96 -7.09 -3.54
C ASP A 454 -6.03 -6.94 -4.77
N GLY A 455 -5.73 -5.70 -5.18
CA GLY A 455 -4.84 -5.41 -6.30
C GLY A 455 -3.42 -5.95 -6.07
N GLY A 456 -2.68 -6.19 -7.16
CA GLY A 456 -1.35 -6.81 -7.13
C GLY A 456 -0.23 -6.00 -6.44
N SER A 457 -0.52 -4.78 -6.00
CA SER A 457 0.39 -3.86 -5.32
C SER A 457 -0.21 -3.32 -4.01
N ASN A 458 -0.99 -4.13 -3.27
CA ASN A 458 -1.66 -3.67 -2.06
C ASN A 458 -0.66 -3.41 -0.90
N ALA A 459 -0.75 -2.24 -0.24
CA ALA A 459 0.24 -1.71 0.70
C ALA A 459 -0.12 -0.29 1.22
N LEU A 460 0.19 -0.05 2.50
CA LEU A 460 0.22 1.25 3.18
C LEU A 460 -1.14 1.96 3.36
N GLU A 461 -2.26 1.23 3.40
CA GLU A 461 -3.57 1.84 3.69
C GLU A 461 -3.63 2.45 5.10
N ASN A 462 -4.28 3.62 5.21
CA ASN A 462 -4.65 4.26 6.47
C ASN A 462 -6.17 4.50 6.49
N PHE A 463 -6.92 3.52 6.97
CA PHE A 463 -8.37 3.56 7.01
C PHE A 463 -8.87 3.70 8.44
N GLU A 464 -9.68 4.73 8.69
CA GLU A 464 -10.22 5.02 10.01
C GLU A 464 -11.68 5.49 9.99
N TYR A 465 -12.41 5.23 11.08
CA TYR A 465 -13.78 5.74 11.29
C TYR A 465 -14.72 5.33 10.14
N ILE A 466 -14.78 4.03 9.87
CA ILE A 466 -15.59 3.45 8.80
C ILE A 466 -16.76 2.67 9.39
N TYR A 467 -17.97 3.12 9.07
CA TYR A 467 -19.19 2.57 9.63
C TYR A 467 -20.11 2.09 8.52
N GLY A 468 -21.08 1.23 8.81
CA GLY A 468 -22.06 0.87 7.78
C GLY A 468 -22.79 -0.45 7.93
N THR A 469 -23.64 -0.73 6.94
CA THR A 469 -24.23 -2.05 6.72
C THR A 469 -23.79 -2.64 5.37
N PRO A 470 -22.52 -3.06 5.22
CA PRO A 470 -22.15 -3.92 4.10
C PRO A 470 -22.92 -5.24 4.15
N LEU A 471 -23.55 -5.65 3.05
CA LEU A 471 -24.51 -6.77 3.05
C LEU A 471 -23.85 -8.13 2.83
N LYS A 472 -22.86 -8.19 1.91
CA LYS A 472 -22.16 -9.44 1.54
C LYS A 472 -20.74 -9.48 2.07
N ASN A 473 -19.91 -8.49 1.73
CA ASN A 473 -18.54 -8.37 2.22
C ASN A 473 -18.33 -6.96 2.75
N GLY A 474 -17.83 -6.81 3.97
CA GLY A 474 -17.56 -5.51 4.60
C GLY A 474 -16.24 -4.93 4.16
N PHE A 475 -15.15 -5.52 4.64
CA PHE A 475 -13.79 -5.14 4.30
C PHE A 475 -12.97 -6.38 3.98
N LEU A 476 -12.46 -6.46 2.75
CA LEU A 476 -11.59 -7.53 2.27
C LEU A 476 -10.19 -6.98 2.03
N ILE A 477 -9.18 -7.66 2.59
CA ILE A 477 -7.76 -7.39 2.33
C ILE A 477 -7.08 -8.66 1.79
N ASN A 478 -6.43 -8.53 0.65
CA ASN A 478 -5.62 -9.55 0.00
C ASN A 478 -4.40 -8.89 -0.69
N ASN A 479 -3.41 -9.71 -1.06
CA ASN A 479 -2.19 -9.31 -1.76
C ASN A 479 -1.48 -8.12 -1.10
N ASN A 480 -1.60 -7.98 0.22
CA ASN A 480 -0.99 -6.89 0.95
C ASN A 480 0.46 -7.22 1.25
N PHE A 481 1.40 -6.44 0.73
CA PHE A 481 2.85 -6.71 0.83
C PHE A 481 3.59 -5.71 1.73
N ASP A 482 2.86 -4.77 2.35
CA ASP A 482 3.42 -3.81 3.30
C ASP A 482 2.35 -3.33 4.30
N ILE A 483 2.73 -2.66 5.39
CA ILE A 483 1.90 -2.54 6.59
C ILE A 483 0.71 -1.59 6.44
N CYS A 484 -0.49 -2.08 6.79
CA CYS A 484 -1.75 -1.33 6.71
C CYS A 484 -2.38 -1.08 8.08
N ARG A 485 -3.11 0.03 8.20
CA ARG A 485 -3.81 0.49 9.41
C ARG A 485 -5.31 0.48 9.18
N THR A 486 -6.01 -0.27 10.02
CA THR A 486 -7.47 -0.41 10.01
C THR A 486 -8.00 -0.07 11.41
N GLU A 487 -8.61 1.11 11.56
CA GLU A 487 -8.97 1.64 12.88
C GLU A 487 -10.42 2.11 12.98
N ASN A 488 -11.10 1.88 14.10
CA ASN A 488 -12.45 2.42 14.35
C ASN A 488 -13.47 1.99 13.28
N PHE A 489 -13.62 0.67 13.09
CA PHE A 489 -14.63 0.12 12.18
C PHE A 489 -15.84 -0.39 12.97
N SER A 490 -17.05 -0.15 12.45
CA SER A 490 -18.25 -0.83 12.96
C SER A 490 -19.25 -1.18 11.86
N PHE A 491 -19.54 -2.47 11.75
CA PHE A 491 -20.52 -2.99 10.80
C PHE A 491 -21.71 -3.61 11.50
N SER A 492 -22.92 -3.18 11.15
CA SER A 492 -24.17 -3.65 11.76
C SER A 492 -25.37 -3.34 10.85
N PRO A 493 -26.38 -4.23 10.78
CA PRO A 493 -27.70 -3.92 10.19
C PRO A 493 -28.36 -2.64 10.75
N TYR A 494 -27.99 -2.24 11.97
CA TYR A 494 -28.49 -1.03 12.63
C TYR A 494 -28.31 0.22 11.76
N TYR A 495 -27.18 0.33 11.06
CA TYR A 495 -26.80 1.55 10.37
C TYR A 495 -27.71 1.87 9.19
N TRP A 496 -28.03 0.89 8.32
CA TRP A 496 -28.98 1.12 7.22
C TRP A 496 -30.38 1.47 7.73
N VAL A 497 -30.84 0.78 8.77
CA VAL A 497 -32.19 1.00 9.34
C VAL A 497 -32.34 2.42 9.89
N ASN A 498 -31.28 2.97 10.49
CA ASN A 498 -31.32 4.26 11.18
C ASN A 498 -30.66 5.40 10.40
N CYS A 499 -30.28 5.17 9.13
CA CYS A 499 -29.59 6.18 8.32
C CYS A 499 -30.43 7.41 7.99
N GLY A 500 -31.76 7.31 8.09
CA GLY A 500 -32.69 8.41 7.77
C GLY A 500 -32.81 8.73 6.27
N LEU A 501 -32.34 7.82 5.39
CA LEU A 501 -32.47 7.92 3.95
C LEU A 501 -33.42 6.85 3.40
N GLY A 502 -34.14 7.17 2.32
CA GLY A 502 -35.07 6.26 1.67
C GLY A 502 -36.30 5.91 2.52
N GLN A 503 -36.99 4.84 2.13
CA GLN A 503 -38.10 4.29 2.92
C GLN A 503 -37.56 3.47 4.12
N PRO A 504 -38.25 3.46 5.26
CA PRO A 504 -37.87 2.61 6.40
C PRO A 504 -37.71 1.15 5.98
N GLN A 505 -36.57 0.55 6.36
CA GLN A 505 -36.25 -0.84 6.00
C GLN A 505 -36.57 -1.80 7.14
N ASN A 506 -36.93 -3.04 6.82
CA ASN A 506 -37.15 -4.08 7.80
C ASN A 506 -35.81 -4.62 8.33
N GLN A 507 -35.46 -4.25 9.57
CA GLN A 507 -34.21 -4.68 10.22
C GLN A 507 -34.05 -6.20 10.25
N GLN A 508 -35.14 -6.96 10.44
CA GLN A 508 -35.06 -8.42 10.52
C GLN A 508 -34.67 -9.05 9.18
N LEU A 509 -35.15 -8.50 8.06
CA LEU A 509 -34.79 -9.00 6.73
C LEU A 509 -33.31 -8.75 6.43
N ILE A 510 -32.82 -7.54 6.72
CA ILE A 510 -31.40 -7.18 6.58
C ILE A 510 -30.54 -8.10 7.45
N ARG A 511 -30.89 -8.22 8.74
CA ARG A 511 -30.18 -9.09 9.69
C ARG A 511 -30.18 -10.55 9.24
N ASN A 512 -31.31 -11.07 8.76
CA ASN A 512 -31.37 -12.44 8.25
C ASN A 512 -30.44 -12.63 7.06
N PHE A 513 -30.33 -11.65 6.17
CA PHE A 513 -29.42 -11.74 5.04
C PHE A 513 -27.96 -11.72 5.48
N THR A 514 -27.54 -10.72 6.27
CA THR A 514 -26.15 -10.59 6.74
C THR A 514 -25.73 -11.77 7.60
N TYR A 515 -26.60 -12.28 8.47
CA TYR A 515 -26.33 -13.42 9.33
C TYR A 515 -26.09 -14.71 8.55
N ASN A 516 -26.74 -14.89 7.40
CA ASN A 516 -26.60 -16.08 6.57
C ASN A 516 -25.52 -15.96 5.48
N ASN A 517 -25.19 -14.73 5.06
CA ASN A 517 -24.38 -14.50 3.85
C ASN A 517 -23.18 -13.59 4.05
N GLY A 518 -23.18 -12.73 5.06
CA GLY A 518 -22.28 -11.60 5.21
C GLY A 518 -20.98 -11.93 5.93
N VAL A 519 -19.86 -11.43 5.42
CA VAL A 519 -18.54 -11.42 6.08
C VAL A 519 -18.19 -9.98 6.40
N ALA A 520 -17.97 -9.65 7.67
CA ALA A 520 -17.68 -8.26 8.07
C ALA A 520 -16.22 -7.89 7.78
N PHE A 521 -15.27 -8.72 8.23
CA PHE A 521 -13.84 -8.55 7.96
C PHE A 521 -13.26 -9.84 7.37
N GLU A 522 -12.64 -9.74 6.19
CA GLU A 522 -11.97 -10.84 5.50
C GLU A 522 -10.50 -10.49 5.25
N THR A 523 -9.60 -11.37 5.67
CA THR A 523 -8.17 -11.26 5.35
C THR A 523 -7.67 -12.51 4.63
N GLN A 524 -6.90 -12.30 3.58
CA GLN A 524 -6.26 -13.37 2.81
C GLN A 524 -4.74 -13.25 2.94
N ARG A 525 -3.98 -13.16 1.83
CA ARG A 525 -2.55 -12.83 1.92
C ARG A 525 -2.42 -11.41 2.43
N ILE A 526 -1.89 -11.27 3.65
CA ILE A 526 -1.41 -9.99 4.17
C ILE A 526 -0.02 -10.12 4.80
N ASP A 527 0.88 -9.19 4.50
CA ASP A 527 2.05 -8.85 5.32
C ASP A 527 1.57 -7.90 6.40
N TRP A 528 1.22 -8.50 7.53
CA TRP A 528 0.95 -7.85 8.79
C TRP A 528 0.06 -6.60 8.70
N THR A 529 -1.23 -6.78 8.98
CA THR A 529 -2.16 -5.65 9.13
C THR A 529 -2.40 -5.34 10.59
N TYR A 530 -2.40 -4.04 10.90
CA TYR A 530 -2.86 -3.51 12.17
C TYR A 530 -4.37 -3.30 12.15
N MET A 531 -5.07 -4.01 13.04
CA MET A 531 -6.50 -3.78 13.27
C MET A 531 -6.73 -3.32 14.70
N LEU A 532 -7.35 -2.15 14.86
CA LEU A 532 -7.57 -1.49 16.14
C LEU A 532 -9.02 -1.01 16.24
N ASN A 533 -9.70 -1.34 17.33
CA ASN A 533 -11.08 -0.88 17.58
C ASN A 533 -12.06 -1.27 16.45
N ILE A 534 -12.21 -2.57 16.17
CA ILE A 534 -13.11 -3.07 15.13
C ILE A 534 -14.31 -3.81 15.73
N SER A 535 -15.47 -3.68 15.10
CA SER A 535 -16.69 -4.34 15.55
C SER A 535 -17.61 -4.82 14.42
N ALA A 536 -18.31 -5.92 14.68
CA ALA A 536 -19.31 -6.48 13.79
C ALA A 536 -20.51 -7.01 14.59
N GLU A 537 -21.71 -6.81 14.05
CA GLU A 537 -22.97 -7.28 14.65
C GLU A 537 -23.84 -7.97 13.61
N GLY A 538 -24.30 -9.20 13.88
CA GLY A 538 -25.31 -9.87 13.04
C GLY A 538 -24.81 -10.37 11.68
N TYR A 539 -23.53 -10.76 11.60
CA TYR A 539 -22.91 -11.30 10.38
C TYR A 539 -22.77 -12.83 10.43
N LYS A 540 -22.63 -13.47 9.26
CA LYS A 540 -22.23 -14.89 9.20
C LYS A 540 -20.87 -15.06 9.86
N TYR A 541 -19.88 -14.31 9.39
CA TYR A 541 -18.55 -14.26 9.98
C TYR A 541 -18.25 -12.82 10.43
N GLY A 542 -17.94 -12.63 11.72
CA GLY A 542 -17.43 -11.36 12.21
C GLY A 542 -16.03 -11.10 11.65
N PHE A 543 -15.13 -12.07 11.83
CA PHE A 543 -13.77 -12.04 11.31
C PHE A 543 -13.46 -13.35 10.61
N TYR A 544 -12.89 -13.31 9.41
CA TYR A 544 -12.63 -14.48 8.59
C TYR A 544 -11.24 -14.41 7.95
N THR A 545 -10.46 -15.48 8.08
CA THR A 545 -9.16 -15.61 7.42
C THR A 545 -9.16 -16.80 6.48
N THR A 546 -8.54 -16.63 5.31
CA THR A 546 -8.31 -17.71 4.34
C THR A 546 -7.00 -17.49 3.58
N LYS A 547 -6.65 -18.36 2.65
CA LYS A 547 -5.44 -18.20 1.82
C LYS A 547 -5.78 -17.64 0.44
N SER A 548 -4.83 -16.95 -0.17
CA SER A 548 -4.87 -16.66 -1.61
C SER A 548 -3.77 -17.46 -2.33
N SER A 549 -3.67 -17.32 -3.66
CA SER A 549 -2.59 -17.93 -4.43
C SER A 549 -1.20 -17.37 -4.10
N THR A 550 -1.12 -16.20 -3.47
CA THR A 550 0.12 -15.47 -3.17
C THR A 550 0.56 -15.60 -1.71
N GLY A 551 -0.24 -16.27 -0.87
CA GLY A 551 0.15 -16.62 0.49
C GLY A 551 -0.98 -16.54 1.50
N GLU A 552 -0.61 -16.19 2.73
CA GLU A 552 -1.36 -16.49 3.95
C GLU A 552 -1.50 -15.24 4.83
N THR A 553 -2.37 -15.31 5.83
CA THR A 553 -2.61 -14.22 6.79
C THR A 553 -1.67 -14.28 8.00
N ASN A 554 -1.06 -13.16 8.37
CA ASN A 554 -0.54 -12.88 9.71
C ASN A 554 -0.96 -11.47 10.17
N GLY A 555 -0.80 -11.17 11.46
CA GLY A 555 -1.02 -9.82 11.99
C GLY A 555 -1.68 -9.79 13.36
N HIS A 556 -2.36 -8.68 13.67
CA HIS A 556 -3.01 -8.55 14.97
C HIS A 556 -4.31 -7.73 14.96
N THR A 557 -5.15 -8.04 15.94
CA THR A 557 -6.32 -7.25 16.31
C THR A 557 -6.26 -6.86 17.78
N TYR A 558 -6.41 -5.57 18.08
CA TYR A 558 -6.49 -5.04 19.45
C TYR A 558 -7.81 -4.28 19.63
N ASN A 559 -8.49 -4.50 20.77
CA ASN A 559 -9.78 -3.91 21.08
C ASN A 559 -10.86 -4.25 20.03
N PHE A 560 -11.57 -5.36 20.19
CA PHE A 560 -12.57 -5.77 19.19
C PHE A 560 -13.86 -6.31 19.81
N SER A 561 -14.97 -6.20 19.06
CA SER A 561 -16.28 -6.72 19.47
C SER A 561 -17.05 -7.36 18.33
N PHE A 562 -17.26 -8.68 18.41
CA PHE A 562 -18.09 -9.41 17.45
C PHE A 562 -19.31 -9.96 18.18
N SER A 563 -20.49 -9.50 17.80
CA SER A 563 -21.74 -9.73 18.53
C SER A 563 -22.82 -10.30 17.63
N ASP A 564 -23.60 -11.25 18.17
CA ASP A 564 -24.71 -11.92 17.47
C ASP A 564 -24.34 -12.44 16.07
N CYS A 565 -23.08 -12.85 15.88
CA CYS A 565 -22.62 -13.48 14.65
C CYS A 565 -22.95 -14.99 14.66
N MET A 566 -22.99 -15.61 13.48
CA MET A 566 -23.03 -17.08 13.38
C MET A 566 -21.69 -17.66 13.86
N VAL A 567 -20.59 -17.22 13.25
CA VAL A 567 -19.24 -17.43 13.77
C VAL A 567 -18.61 -16.08 14.08
N GLY A 568 -18.12 -15.90 15.29
CA GLY A 568 -17.45 -14.67 15.69
C GLY A 568 -16.14 -14.49 14.93
N ILE A 569 -15.24 -15.46 15.08
CA ILE A 569 -13.94 -15.52 14.41
C ILE A 569 -13.82 -16.89 13.73
N TYR A 570 -13.66 -16.90 12.41
CA TYR A 570 -13.38 -18.10 11.64
C TYR A 570 -11.96 -18.04 11.06
N LEU A 571 -11.07 -18.87 11.58
CA LEU A 571 -9.67 -18.97 11.13
C LEU A 571 -9.54 -20.19 10.23
N GLU A 572 -9.90 -20.09 8.95
CA GLU A 572 -9.76 -21.23 8.03
C GLU A 572 -8.28 -21.53 7.77
N TYR A 573 -7.48 -20.48 7.59
CA TYR A 573 -6.06 -20.57 7.28
C TYR A 573 -5.28 -19.43 7.97
N LEU A 574 -4.10 -19.74 8.52
CA LEU A 574 -3.17 -18.77 9.12
C LEU A 574 -1.71 -19.15 8.83
N SER A 575 -0.86 -18.14 8.70
CA SER A 575 0.59 -18.27 8.57
C SER A 575 1.24 -18.89 9.82
N PRO A 576 2.39 -19.58 9.69
CA PRO A 576 3.22 -20.02 10.82
C PRO A 576 3.69 -18.90 11.76
N ILE A 577 3.62 -17.63 11.34
CA ILE A 577 4.00 -16.46 12.17
C ILE A 577 2.96 -16.17 13.26
N SER A 578 1.77 -16.78 13.19
CA SER A 578 0.62 -16.60 14.09
C SER A 578 -0.22 -15.33 13.84
N TYR A 579 -1.38 -15.27 14.49
CA TYR A 579 -2.25 -14.10 14.57
C TYR A 579 -2.57 -13.78 16.03
N LEU A 580 -2.60 -12.50 16.39
CA LEU A 580 -2.76 -12.05 17.79
C LEU A 580 -4.11 -11.35 17.99
N PHE A 581 -4.93 -11.85 18.92
CA PHE A 581 -6.20 -11.23 19.32
C PHE A 581 -6.13 -10.75 20.77
N THR A 582 -6.21 -9.44 20.98
CA THR A 582 -6.01 -8.83 22.30
C THR A 582 -7.17 -7.91 22.67
N LYS A 583 -7.65 -8.01 23.92
CA LYS A 583 -8.71 -7.19 24.51
C LYS A 583 -10.00 -7.24 23.67
N GLY A 584 -10.75 -8.34 23.76
CA GLY A 584 -11.90 -8.57 22.88
C GLY A 584 -13.15 -9.10 23.56
N THR A 585 -14.30 -8.95 22.90
CA THR A 585 -15.52 -9.69 23.26
C THR A 585 -16.10 -10.35 22.02
N VAL A 586 -16.37 -11.65 22.11
CA VAL A 586 -16.99 -12.43 21.05
C VAL A 586 -18.24 -13.10 21.61
N GLN A 587 -19.39 -12.65 21.15
CA GLN A 587 -20.70 -13.24 21.40
C GLN A 587 -21.25 -13.75 20.08
N ALA A 588 -21.27 -15.06 19.89
CA ALA A 588 -21.71 -15.69 18.65
C ALA A 588 -22.33 -17.06 18.92
N GLN A 589 -22.95 -17.68 17.91
CA GLN A 589 -23.31 -19.09 17.99
C GLN A 589 -22.04 -19.93 18.17
N THR A 590 -21.01 -19.70 17.37
CA THR A 590 -19.66 -20.25 17.58
C THR A 590 -18.67 -19.08 17.70
N PRO A 591 -18.22 -18.71 18.92
CA PRO A 591 -17.25 -17.63 19.10
C PRO A 591 -15.98 -17.79 18.27
N VAL A 592 -15.32 -18.94 18.30
CA VAL A 592 -14.14 -19.20 17.47
C VAL A 592 -14.24 -20.56 16.80
N LYS A 593 -14.02 -20.57 15.48
CA LYS A 593 -13.89 -21.78 14.68
C LYS A 593 -12.50 -21.86 14.06
N ILE A 594 -11.83 -22.99 14.23
CA ILE A 594 -10.48 -23.24 13.72
C ILE A 594 -10.54 -24.22 12.55
N GLY A 595 -10.03 -23.82 11.39
CA GLY A 595 -9.85 -24.67 10.22
C GLY A 595 -8.68 -25.65 10.40
N SER A 596 -8.75 -26.79 9.72
CA SER A 596 -7.76 -27.87 9.82
C SER A 596 -6.35 -27.50 9.34
N SER A 597 -6.19 -26.37 8.65
CA SER A 597 -4.92 -25.86 8.11
C SER A 597 -4.44 -24.59 8.82
N CYS A 598 -5.05 -24.24 9.95
CA CYS A 598 -4.61 -23.14 10.79
C CYS A 598 -3.31 -23.54 11.53
N ASN A 599 -2.27 -22.71 11.49
CA ASN A 599 -1.00 -23.01 12.15
C ASN A 599 -1.02 -22.66 13.65
N SER A 600 -1.14 -21.37 13.99
CA SER A 600 -1.19 -20.93 15.38
C SER A 600 -1.94 -19.61 15.57
N VAL A 601 -2.50 -19.41 16.76
CA VAL A 601 -3.19 -18.17 17.16
C VAL A 601 -3.09 -17.98 18.67
N SER A 602 -2.97 -16.71 19.11
CA SER A 602 -2.97 -16.35 20.53
C SER A 602 -4.07 -15.35 20.86
N PHE A 603 -4.72 -15.56 22.00
CA PHE A 603 -5.79 -14.74 22.54
C PHE A 603 -5.39 -14.22 23.92
N LYS A 604 -5.55 -12.92 24.15
CA LYS A 604 -5.32 -12.30 25.46
C LYS A 604 -6.42 -11.35 25.85
N ASP A 605 -6.89 -11.48 27.09
CA ASP A 605 -7.95 -10.62 27.66
C ASP A 605 -9.23 -10.63 26.80
N VAL A 606 -9.60 -11.81 26.27
CA VAL A 606 -10.79 -12.00 25.42
C VAL A 606 -11.92 -12.69 26.17
N LYS A 607 -13.15 -12.22 25.98
CA LYS A 607 -14.38 -12.79 26.54
C LYS A 607 -15.15 -13.53 25.45
N PHE A 608 -15.40 -14.82 25.65
CA PHE A 608 -16.14 -15.68 24.72
C PHE A 608 -17.49 -16.08 25.33
N ASN A 609 -18.58 -15.72 24.66
CA ASN A 609 -19.94 -16.02 25.08
C ASN A 609 -20.66 -16.80 23.97
N THR A 610 -21.20 -17.98 24.30
CA THR A 610 -21.93 -18.82 23.34
C THR A 610 -23.35 -19.16 23.82
N SER A 611 -24.22 -19.44 22.84
CA SER A 611 -25.51 -20.09 23.03
C SER A 611 -25.57 -21.47 22.36
N ALA A 612 -24.46 -21.96 21.82
CA ALA A 612 -24.33 -23.28 21.20
C ALA A 612 -23.49 -24.25 22.06
N GLU A 613 -23.17 -25.41 21.50
CA GLU A 613 -22.47 -26.51 22.19
C GLU A 613 -21.03 -26.14 22.59
N SER A 614 -20.36 -25.20 21.91
CA SER A 614 -18.99 -24.82 22.27
C SER A 614 -18.62 -23.36 22.02
N CYS A 615 -17.68 -22.82 22.81
CA CYS A 615 -17.09 -21.51 22.54
C CYS A 615 -16.03 -21.61 21.44
N ILE A 616 -15.14 -22.60 21.55
CA ILE A 616 -14.03 -22.84 20.62
C ILE A 616 -14.20 -24.25 20.03
N GLU A 617 -14.18 -24.37 18.71
CA GLU A 617 -14.25 -25.65 18.01
C GLU A 617 -13.25 -25.73 16.84
N GLY A 618 -12.82 -26.93 16.46
CA GLY A 618 -11.94 -27.17 15.31
C GLY A 618 -10.72 -28.03 15.65
N GLY A 619 -9.67 -28.00 14.81
CA GLY A 619 -8.51 -28.88 14.98
C GLY A 619 -7.28 -28.46 14.18
N GLY A 620 -6.11 -29.01 14.51
CA GLY A 620 -4.87 -28.90 13.70
C GLY A 620 -3.94 -27.71 13.98
N ALA A 621 -4.25 -26.86 14.96
CA ALA A 621 -3.47 -25.64 15.27
C ALA A 621 -2.78 -25.67 16.64
N VAL A 622 -1.90 -24.71 16.89
CA VAL A 622 -1.40 -24.34 18.24
C VAL A 622 -2.19 -23.14 18.77
N LEU A 623 -2.91 -23.32 19.88
CA LEU A 623 -3.78 -22.31 20.47
C LEU A 623 -3.25 -21.87 21.84
N SER A 624 -3.26 -20.56 22.07
CA SER A 624 -2.79 -19.95 23.31
C SER A 624 -3.83 -18.96 23.83
N PHE A 625 -4.22 -19.08 25.10
CA PHE A 625 -5.14 -18.15 25.76
C PHE A 625 -4.56 -17.67 27.09
N ASP A 626 -4.48 -16.36 27.28
CA ASP A 626 -4.08 -15.74 28.56
C ASP A 626 -5.18 -14.82 29.06
N ASN A 627 -5.58 -15.00 30.32
CA ASN A 627 -6.57 -14.16 31.00
C ASN A 627 -7.88 -13.99 30.20
N CYS A 628 -8.31 -15.07 29.54
CA CYS A 628 -9.57 -15.12 28.78
C CYS A 628 -10.71 -15.64 29.65
N SER A 629 -11.96 -15.35 29.27
CA SER A 629 -13.14 -15.89 29.94
C SER A 629 -14.12 -16.55 29.00
N PHE A 630 -14.77 -17.62 29.47
CA PHE A 630 -15.70 -18.44 28.71
C PHE A 630 -17.05 -18.48 29.43
N LYS A 631 -18.14 -18.25 28.70
CA LYS A 631 -19.51 -18.37 29.21
C LYS A 631 -20.42 -19.03 28.19
N THR A 632 -21.39 -19.76 28.69
CA THR A 632 -22.41 -20.46 27.91
C THR A 632 -23.79 -20.25 28.53
N SER A 633 -24.81 -20.27 27.69
CA SER A 633 -26.22 -20.39 28.09
C SER A 633 -26.84 -21.73 27.67
N ALA A 634 -26.10 -22.59 26.98
CA ALA A 634 -26.56 -23.88 26.48
C ALA A 634 -26.31 -25.01 27.47
N ALA A 635 -27.27 -25.94 27.57
CA ALA A 635 -27.06 -27.23 28.23
C ALA A 635 -26.08 -28.11 27.42
N ASN A 636 -25.45 -29.09 28.07
CA ASN A 636 -24.51 -30.03 27.44
C ASN A 636 -23.33 -29.39 26.70
N SER A 637 -22.89 -28.21 27.14
CA SER A 637 -21.89 -27.42 26.42
C SER A 637 -20.46 -27.66 26.92
N THR A 638 -19.49 -27.42 26.02
CA THR A 638 -18.05 -27.52 26.24
C THR A 638 -17.35 -26.19 25.99
N ALA A 639 -16.46 -25.71 26.86
CA ALA A 639 -15.79 -24.42 26.58
C ALA A 639 -14.82 -24.51 25.38
N VAL A 640 -13.96 -25.53 25.34
CA VAL A 640 -13.02 -25.77 24.23
C VAL A 640 -13.15 -27.22 23.73
N ASN A 641 -13.59 -27.41 22.49
CA ASN A 641 -13.75 -28.72 21.85
C ASN A 641 -12.83 -28.84 20.63
N CYS A 642 -11.56 -29.23 20.86
CA CYS A 642 -10.51 -29.17 19.85
C CYS A 642 -9.57 -30.40 19.86
N PRO A 643 -10.06 -31.61 19.52
CA PRO A 643 -9.38 -32.90 19.77
C PRO A 643 -7.95 -33.04 19.26
N SER A 644 -7.52 -32.21 18.30
CA SER A 644 -6.24 -32.31 17.59
C SER A 644 -5.38 -31.04 17.63
N VAL A 645 -5.55 -30.17 18.63
CA VAL A 645 -4.75 -28.94 18.78
C VAL A 645 -3.74 -29.04 19.92
N ALA A 646 -2.63 -28.31 19.84
CA ALA A 646 -1.80 -28.04 21.02
C ALA A 646 -2.39 -26.83 21.75
N LEU A 647 -2.73 -26.96 23.03
CA LEU A 647 -3.51 -25.95 23.77
C LEU A 647 -2.75 -25.44 25.00
N SER A 648 -2.67 -24.12 25.15
CA SER A 648 -2.29 -23.46 26.40
C SER A 648 -3.39 -22.54 26.91
N LEU A 649 -3.76 -22.71 28.18
CA LEU A 649 -4.75 -21.91 28.90
C LEU A 649 -4.12 -21.41 30.20
N THR A 650 -3.87 -20.10 30.28
CA THR A 650 -3.25 -19.47 31.46
C THR A 650 -4.18 -18.42 32.06
N ASN A 651 -4.42 -18.49 33.38
CA ASN A 651 -5.28 -17.57 34.13
C ASN A 651 -6.69 -17.41 33.52
N CYS A 652 -7.21 -18.45 32.89
CA CYS A 652 -8.51 -18.41 32.21
C CYS A 652 -9.67 -18.68 33.17
N ASN A 653 -10.78 -17.98 32.94
CA ASN A 653 -11.99 -18.10 33.74
C ASN A 653 -13.10 -18.85 32.98
N PHE A 654 -13.63 -19.90 33.59
CA PHE A 654 -14.76 -20.66 33.06
C PHE A 654 -16.00 -20.39 33.91
N GLY A 655 -17.01 -19.76 33.31
CA GLY A 655 -18.30 -19.51 33.95
C GLY A 655 -19.10 -20.79 34.20
N SER A 656 -20.11 -20.70 35.06
CA SER A 656 -21.07 -21.78 35.30
C SER A 656 -21.88 -22.12 34.04
N GLY A 657 -22.22 -23.40 33.83
CA GLY A 657 -23.12 -23.85 32.77
C GLY A 657 -22.49 -24.85 31.78
N PHE A 658 -21.17 -24.96 31.74
CA PHE A 658 -20.48 -26.00 30.97
C PHE A 658 -20.55 -27.35 31.68
N GLU A 659 -20.77 -28.42 30.91
CA GLU A 659 -20.62 -29.80 31.42
C GLU A 659 -19.18 -30.29 31.30
N LYS A 660 -18.40 -29.71 30.39
CA LYS A 660 -16.96 -29.97 30.21
C LYS A 660 -16.25 -28.67 29.90
N TYR A 661 -15.03 -28.49 30.41
CA TYR A 661 -14.25 -27.31 30.03
C TYR A 661 -13.39 -27.55 28.78
N ILE A 662 -12.87 -28.76 28.62
CA ILE A 662 -11.96 -29.12 27.52
C ILE A 662 -12.38 -30.49 27.00
N VAL A 663 -12.29 -30.73 25.69
CA VAL A 663 -12.39 -32.07 25.08
C VAL A 663 -11.25 -32.21 24.07
N ALA A 664 -10.29 -33.05 24.46
CA ALA A 664 -9.05 -33.52 23.82
C ALA A 664 -8.20 -32.47 23.09
N ALA A 665 -6.89 -32.55 23.24
CA ALA A 665 -5.91 -31.76 22.51
C ALA A 665 -4.72 -32.71 22.23
N SER A 666 -3.85 -32.45 21.26
CA SER A 666 -2.64 -33.27 21.07
C SER A 666 -1.65 -33.10 22.24
N SER A 667 -1.64 -31.92 22.86
CA SER A 667 -0.96 -31.60 24.13
C SER A 667 -1.71 -30.46 24.83
N SER A 668 -1.81 -30.47 26.17
CA SER A 668 -2.53 -29.42 26.89
C SER A 668 -1.78 -28.92 28.11
N LYS A 669 -1.69 -27.59 28.26
CA LYS A 669 -1.19 -26.93 29.46
C LYS A 669 -2.28 -26.03 30.01
N VAL A 670 -2.70 -26.29 31.25
CA VAL A 670 -3.73 -25.51 31.93
C VAL A 670 -3.14 -24.98 33.23
N ILE A 671 -3.02 -23.66 33.35
CA ILE A 671 -2.35 -22.99 34.45
C ILE A 671 -3.31 -22.00 35.11
N ASN A 672 -3.50 -22.15 36.42
CA ASN A 672 -4.40 -21.32 37.23
C ASN A 672 -5.80 -21.15 36.62
N PRO A 673 -6.49 -22.23 36.25
CA PRO A 673 -7.88 -22.11 35.83
C PRO A 673 -8.74 -21.70 37.04
N SER A 674 -9.72 -20.81 36.85
CA SER A 674 -10.70 -20.50 37.92
C SER A 674 -11.81 -21.56 38.08
N ALA A 675 -11.63 -22.72 37.46
CA ALA A 675 -12.65 -23.74 37.23
C ALA A 675 -12.71 -24.80 38.34
N ASP A 676 -13.83 -25.53 38.40
CA ASP A 676 -13.91 -26.84 39.06
C ASP A 676 -13.09 -27.87 38.27
N ASN A 677 -12.02 -28.38 38.88
CA ASN A 677 -11.10 -29.32 38.25
C ASN A 677 -11.76 -30.64 37.82
N THR A 678 -12.94 -30.98 38.35
CA THR A 678 -13.67 -32.22 37.98
C THR A 678 -14.26 -32.17 36.57
N LEU A 679 -14.47 -30.97 36.01
CA LEU A 679 -15.03 -30.76 34.68
C LEU A 679 -13.95 -30.59 33.59
N ILE A 680 -12.67 -30.65 33.98
CA ILE A 680 -11.56 -30.74 33.04
C ILE A 680 -11.44 -32.22 32.62
N GLN A 681 -12.00 -32.58 31.48
CA GLN A 681 -11.85 -33.90 30.87
C GLN A 681 -10.87 -33.82 29.70
N ASN A 682 -9.88 -34.69 29.63
CA ASN A 682 -8.92 -34.67 28.53
C ASN A 682 -8.47 -36.08 28.19
N ASP A 683 -8.63 -36.46 26.91
CA ASP A 683 -8.19 -37.75 26.38
C ASP A 683 -6.74 -37.70 25.85
N CYS A 684 -6.01 -36.59 26.04
CA CYS A 684 -4.63 -36.46 25.60
C CYS A 684 -3.65 -37.23 26.50
N GLN A 685 -2.59 -37.77 25.90
CA GLN A 685 -1.54 -38.48 26.64
C GLN A 685 -0.60 -37.55 27.44
N ASN A 686 -0.56 -36.25 27.09
CA ASN A 686 0.43 -35.27 27.60
C ASN A 686 -0.25 -33.99 28.14
N MET A 687 -0.96 -34.10 29.26
CA MET A 687 -1.59 -32.96 29.95
C MET A 687 -0.76 -32.48 31.15
N GLN A 688 -0.54 -31.17 31.26
CA GLN A 688 -0.01 -30.51 32.45
C GLN A 688 -1.08 -29.59 33.05
N LEU A 689 -1.45 -29.83 34.31
CA LEU A 689 -2.36 -28.99 35.09
C LEU A 689 -1.58 -28.40 36.28
N VAL A 690 -1.45 -27.08 36.33
CA VAL A 690 -0.62 -26.38 37.33
C VAL A 690 -1.44 -25.32 38.08
N PHE A 691 -1.36 -25.35 39.42
CA PHE A 691 -1.89 -24.31 40.31
C PHE A 691 -0.71 -23.57 40.96
N ASP A 692 -0.30 -22.46 40.36
CA ASP A 692 0.73 -21.56 40.89
C ASP A 692 0.07 -20.25 41.38
N ALA A 693 0.12 -19.99 42.68
CA ALA A 693 -0.46 -18.79 43.27
C ALA A 693 0.20 -17.48 42.79
N LYS A 694 1.33 -17.52 42.08
CA LYS A 694 1.95 -16.34 41.49
C LYS A 694 1.18 -15.90 40.24
N GLN A 695 0.72 -14.65 40.23
CA GLN A 695 0.09 -14.05 39.04
C GLN A 695 1.14 -13.89 37.93
N THR A 696 1.01 -14.69 36.87
CA THR A 696 1.95 -14.73 35.74
C THR A 696 1.51 -13.88 34.55
N SER A 697 0.29 -13.36 34.53
CA SER A 697 -0.24 -12.51 33.45
C SER A 697 0.02 -11.02 33.70
N VAL A 698 0.33 -10.30 32.62
CA VAL A 698 0.35 -8.84 32.61
C VAL A 698 -1.08 -8.33 32.47
N GLN A 699 -1.51 -7.47 33.39
CA GLN A 699 -2.75 -6.71 33.22
C GLN A 699 -2.53 -5.64 32.14
N ILE A 700 -3.32 -5.71 31.08
CA ILE A 700 -3.37 -4.65 30.08
C ILE A 700 -4.14 -3.49 30.69
N ALA A 701 -3.48 -2.33 30.77
CA ALA A 701 -4.15 -1.10 31.21
C ALA A 701 -5.32 -0.79 30.26
N ASP A 702 -6.43 -0.32 30.82
CA ASP A 702 -7.53 0.23 30.04
C ASP A 702 -7.16 1.65 29.58
N ASN A 703 -6.19 1.71 28.66
CA ASN A 703 -5.73 2.97 28.08
C ASN A 703 -6.56 3.23 26.83
N THR A 704 -7.46 4.21 26.85
CA THR A 704 -8.25 4.63 25.69
C THR A 704 -7.64 5.81 24.94
N GLU A 705 -6.50 6.35 25.39
CA GLU A 705 -5.86 7.52 24.77
C GLU A 705 -5.40 7.25 23.32
N TYR A 706 -5.31 5.98 22.88
CA TYR A 706 -5.07 5.66 21.47
C TYR A 706 -6.20 6.14 20.54
N ASN A 707 -7.44 6.25 21.05
CA ASN A 707 -8.58 6.82 20.33
C ASN A 707 -8.60 8.35 20.37
N LYS A 708 -7.71 8.98 21.15
CA LYS A 708 -7.73 10.44 21.31
C LYS A 708 -7.36 11.11 20.01
N LEU A 709 -8.33 11.81 19.44
CA LEU A 709 -8.10 12.71 18.34
C LEU A 709 -7.38 13.95 18.84
N CYS A 710 -6.25 14.27 18.22
CA CYS A 710 -5.53 15.50 18.50
C CYS A 710 -6.07 16.58 17.56
N ILE A 711 -6.59 17.68 18.13
CA ILE A 711 -6.98 18.87 17.37
C ILE A 711 -5.70 19.52 16.85
N MET A 712 -5.44 19.38 15.55
CA MET A 712 -4.28 19.94 14.85
C MET A 712 -4.70 21.23 14.15
N ARG A 713 -4.67 22.34 14.89
CA ARG A 713 -5.12 23.63 14.38
C ARG A 713 -4.06 24.73 14.55
N PRO A 714 -3.89 25.61 13.55
CA PRO A 714 -3.14 26.85 13.72
C PRO A 714 -3.86 27.80 14.68
N GLY A 715 -3.22 28.91 15.04
CA GLY A 715 -3.80 29.94 15.91
C GLY A 715 -4.98 30.69 15.29
N ALA A 716 -5.16 30.61 13.96
CA ALA A 716 -6.30 31.17 13.25
C ALA A 716 -6.56 30.46 11.92
N ASP A 717 -7.81 30.41 11.46
CA ASP A 717 -8.20 29.85 10.17
C ASP A 717 -7.97 30.87 9.03
N ARG A 718 -6.70 31.20 8.77
CA ARG A 718 -6.27 32.12 7.70
C ARG A 718 -5.21 31.45 6.83
N LEU A 719 -5.28 31.68 5.53
CA LEU A 719 -4.36 31.13 4.54
C LEU A 719 -3.35 32.19 4.11
N TYR A 720 -2.08 31.81 4.08
CA TYR A 720 -0.96 32.59 3.54
C TYR A 720 -0.27 31.74 2.47
N GLN A 721 -0.54 32.05 1.20
CA GLN A 721 0.04 31.32 0.08
C GLN A 721 1.49 31.75 -0.17
N VAL A 722 2.34 30.77 -0.47
CA VAL A 722 3.72 30.99 -0.92
C VAL A 722 3.74 30.85 -2.44
N GLU A 723 3.80 31.98 -3.13
CA GLU A 723 3.89 32.01 -4.59
C GLU A 723 5.35 32.03 -5.03
N ALA A 724 5.81 30.91 -5.58
CA ALA A 724 7.15 30.75 -6.12
C ALA A 724 7.14 29.85 -7.36
N GLU A 725 8.17 30.01 -8.20
CA GLU A 725 8.46 29.09 -9.30
C GLU A 725 9.11 27.81 -8.76
N GLN A 726 8.83 26.67 -9.42
CA GLN A 726 9.43 25.40 -9.03
C GLN A 726 10.96 25.44 -9.19
N HIS A 727 11.65 24.63 -8.40
CA HIS A 727 13.10 24.52 -8.28
C HIS A 727 13.85 25.81 -7.84
N THR A 728 13.13 26.86 -7.45
CA THR A 728 13.74 28.05 -6.84
C THR A 728 13.95 27.87 -5.34
N ASP A 729 14.96 28.53 -4.76
CA ASP A 729 15.15 28.57 -3.31
C ASP A 729 14.14 29.53 -2.68
N ILE A 730 13.20 28.96 -1.91
CA ILE A 730 12.12 29.71 -1.29
C ILE A 730 12.38 30.02 0.18
N SER A 731 13.56 29.69 0.73
CA SER A 731 13.81 29.74 2.18
C SER A 731 13.46 31.09 2.82
N ASP A 732 13.94 32.19 2.22
CA ASP A 732 13.69 33.54 2.73
C ASP A 732 12.21 33.95 2.58
N LEU A 733 11.59 33.65 1.45
CA LEU A 733 10.18 33.93 1.19
C LEU A 733 9.28 33.15 2.16
N LEU A 734 9.60 31.88 2.37
CA LEU A 734 8.87 31.00 3.27
C LEU A 734 8.97 31.50 4.72
N GLN A 735 10.18 31.85 5.19
CA GLN A 735 10.36 32.40 6.54
C GLN A 735 9.63 33.75 6.71
N GLN A 736 9.68 34.65 5.72
CA GLN A 736 8.96 35.92 5.75
C GLN A 736 7.44 35.73 5.82
N THR A 737 6.92 34.71 5.12
CA THR A 737 5.50 34.37 5.13
C THR A 737 5.07 33.79 6.47
N ILE A 738 5.90 32.90 7.06
CA ILE A 738 5.72 32.40 8.43
C ILE A 738 5.71 33.54 9.45
N ASP A 739 6.66 34.46 9.37
CA ASP A 739 6.73 35.61 10.27
C ASP A 739 5.52 36.53 10.13
N THR A 740 4.98 36.67 8.92
CA THR A 740 3.77 37.44 8.64
C THR A 740 2.53 36.77 9.23
N ALA A 741 2.37 35.44 9.07
CA ALA A 741 1.29 34.69 9.69
C ALA A 741 1.35 34.81 11.23
N TYR A 742 2.55 34.66 11.80
CA TYR A 742 2.77 34.82 13.24
C TYR A 742 2.40 36.21 13.76
N LYS A 743 2.88 37.29 13.13
CA LYS A 743 2.56 38.68 13.52
C LYS A 743 1.06 38.96 13.48
N ASN A 744 0.35 38.28 12.61
CA ASN A 744 -1.10 38.42 12.48
C ASN A 744 -1.88 37.56 13.48
N GLY A 745 -1.23 36.73 14.31
CA GLY A 745 -1.86 35.88 15.32
C GLY A 745 -1.95 34.39 14.96
N GLY A 746 -1.22 33.94 13.94
CA GLY A 746 -1.21 32.56 13.46
C GLY A 746 -2.00 32.36 12.17
N GLY A 747 -1.88 31.17 11.59
CA GLY A 747 -2.46 30.83 10.29
C GLY A 747 -1.79 29.61 9.66
N ILE A 748 -2.30 29.22 8.48
CA ILE A 748 -1.72 28.21 7.60
C ILE A 748 -0.85 28.92 6.58
N VAL A 749 0.44 28.62 6.57
CA VAL A 749 1.35 28.96 5.47
C VAL A 749 1.34 27.80 4.50
N TYR A 750 0.77 28.02 3.32
CA TYR A 750 0.52 26.97 2.35
C TYR A 750 1.49 27.08 1.17
N VAL A 751 2.17 25.97 0.88
CA VAL A 751 3.02 25.80 -0.29
C VAL A 751 2.29 24.83 -1.23
N LYS A 752 2.04 25.27 -2.47
CA LYS A 752 1.34 24.45 -3.46
C LYS A 752 2.17 23.24 -3.89
N ASN A 753 1.56 22.36 -4.67
CA ASN A 753 2.26 21.22 -5.25
C ASN A 753 3.46 21.67 -6.10
N GLY A 754 4.49 20.83 -6.19
CA GLY A 754 5.70 21.12 -6.94
C GLY A 754 6.95 20.96 -6.10
N GLU A 755 8.10 21.05 -6.76
CA GLU A 755 9.41 20.94 -6.14
C GLU A 755 9.98 22.33 -5.86
N TYR A 756 10.44 22.59 -4.64
CA TYR A 756 11.02 23.88 -4.23
C TYR A 756 12.32 23.64 -3.47
N ARG A 757 13.34 24.47 -3.68
CA ARG A 757 14.57 24.37 -2.90
C ARG A 757 14.39 25.03 -1.53
N LEU A 758 14.92 24.40 -0.49
CA LEU A 758 14.96 24.90 0.87
C LEU A 758 16.41 24.82 1.38
N GLU A 759 17.21 25.81 1.03
CA GLU A 759 18.66 25.81 1.30
C GLU A 759 19.05 26.50 2.61
N SER A 760 18.10 27.15 3.28
CA SER A 760 18.30 27.74 4.60
C SER A 760 17.28 27.22 5.62
N PRO A 761 17.68 27.09 6.90
CA PRO A 761 16.83 26.52 7.93
C PRO A 761 15.72 27.49 8.33
N ILE A 762 14.50 27.00 8.43
CA ILE A 762 13.31 27.75 8.81
C ILE A 762 12.87 27.45 10.24
N THR A 763 12.06 28.34 10.81
CA THR A 763 11.42 28.15 12.11
C THR A 763 9.94 28.43 12.00
N VAL A 764 9.13 27.39 12.18
CA VAL A 764 7.67 27.49 12.22
C VAL A 764 7.28 28.09 13.56
N LYS A 765 6.77 29.32 13.51
CA LYS A 765 6.46 30.14 14.68
C LYS A 765 5.19 29.69 15.40
N GLN A 766 5.07 30.09 16.66
CA GLN A 766 3.88 29.81 17.47
C GLN A 766 2.57 30.16 16.73
N GLY A 767 1.60 29.25 16.75
CA GLY A 767 0.29 29.44 16.11
C GLY A 767 0.32 29.34 14.58
N VAL A 768 1.46 29.04 13.97
CA VAL A 768 1.59 28.83 12.52
C VAL A 768 1.67 27.35 12.22
N GLU A 769 0.97 26.93 11.16
CA GLU A 769 1.15 25.62 10.54
C GLU A 769 1.78 25.81 9.15
N LEU A 770 2.87 25.11 8.87
CA LEU A 770 3.40 25.00 7.51
C LEU A 770 2.76 23.79 6.83
N ARG A 771 2.06 24.02 5.73
CA ARG A 771 1.24 23.03 5.03
C ARG A 771 1.64 22.90 3.57
N GLY A 772 1.87 21.68 3.10
CA GLY A 772 1.97 21.34 1.68
C GLY A 772 0.64 20.84 1.11
N SER A 773 0.69 20.38 -0.14
CA SER A 773 -0.51 19.99 -0.91
C SER A 773 -1.14 18.64 -0.54
N ALA A 774 -0.43 17.73 0.13
CA ALA A 774 -1.01 16.45 0.54
C ALA A 774 -1.90 16.58 1.78
N ASP A 775 -3.16 16.17 1.68
CA ASP A 775 -4.09 16.19 2.83
C ASP A 775 -3.98 14.95 3.74
N SER A 776 -3.29 13.90 3.26
CA SER A 776 -3.24 12.59 3.90
C SER A 776 -1.84 11.97 3.85
N ALA A 777 -1.66 10.87 4.58
CA ALA A 777 -0.45 10.05 4.50
C ALA A 777 -0.15 9.70 3.04
N HIS A 778 1.12 9.77 2.66
CA HIS A 778 1.55 9.59 1.28
C HIS A 778 2.95 8.98 1.23
N HIS A 779 3.23 8.25 0.15
CA HIS A 779 4.57 7.76 -0.13
C HIS A 779 5.45 8.88 -0.72
N ALA A 780 6.77 8.79 -0.61
CA ALA A 780 7.71 9.77 -1.20
C ALA A 780 7.57 9.92 -2.73
N SER A 781 7.09 8.88 -3.42
CA SER A 781 6.78 8.91 -4.86
C SER A 781 5.43 9.54 -5.21
N THR A 782 4.61 9.89 -4.22
CA THR A 782 3.31 10.54 -4.45
C THR A 782 3.54 11.99 -4.90
N PRO A 783 2.82 12.47 -5.92
CA PRO A 783 2.79 13.89 -6.26
C PRO A 783 2.31 14.74 -5.07
N THR A 784 3.16 15.65 -4.60
CA THR A 784 2.90 16.58 -3.50
C THR A 784 3.96 17.69 -3.51
N THR A 785 3.89 18.61 -2.56
CA THR A 785 4.94 19.60 -2.29
C THR A 785 6.23 18.89 -1.83
N ASP A 786 7.34 19.07 -2.55
CA ASP A 786 8.67 18.56 -2.19
C ASP A 786 9.62 19.71 -1.87
N PHE A 787 10.22 19.67 -0.69
CA PHE A 787 11.36 20.52 -0.35
C PHE A 787 12.67 19.80 -0.68
N LEU A 788 13.27 20.17 -1.80
CA LEU A 788 14.62 19.75 -2.21
C LEU A 788 15.66 20.52 -1.40
N THR A 789 16.68 19.84 -0.89
CA THR A 789 17.70 20.50 -0.06
C THR A 789 19.04 19.76 -0.06
N ASP A 790 20.13 20.49 0.12
CA ASP A 790 21.39 19.94 0.62
C ASP A 790 21.89 20.64 1.89
N TYR A 791 20.98 21.35 2.57
CA TYR A 791 21.29 22.01 3.83
C TYR A 791 21.75 21.03 4.91
N GLY A 792 22.81 21.40 5.63
CA GLY A 792 23.37 20.58 6.71
C GLY A 792 24.31 19.46 6.24
N LYS A 793 24.67 19.44 4.95
CA LYS A 793 25.62 18.48 4.37
C LYS A 793 26.93 18.42 5.14
N ASN A 794 27.38 17.20 5.45
CA ASN A 794 28.56 16.90 6.25
C ASN A 794 28.59 17.56 7.64
N ASN A 795 27.43 17.95 8.17
CA ASN A 795 27.32 18.60 9.48
C ASN A 795 26.14 18.02 10.29
N PRO A 796 26.24 16.75 10.75
CA PRO A 796 25.15 16.09 11.48
C PRO A 796 24.78 16.77 12.80
N ASP A 797 25.71 17.50 13.43
CA ASP A 797 25.47 18.27 14.66
C ASP A 797 24.93 19.69 14.39
N GLY A 798 24.67 20.02 13.12
CA GLY A 798 24.17 21.31 12.70
C GLY A 798 22.76 21.64 13.20
N ARG A 799 22.34 22.87 12.92
CA ARG A 799 20.95 23.29 13.13
C ARG A 799 20.03 22.44 12.25
N ALA A 800 18.84 22.10 12.75
CA ALA A 800 17.86 21.36 11.96
C ALA A 800 17.30 22.23 10.83
N LEU A 801 16.91 21.60 9.71
CA LEU A 801 16.30 22.30 8.56
C LEU A 801 14.98 22.98 8.95
N ILE A 802 14.10 22.26 9.65
CA ILE A 802 12.82 22.78 10.13
C ILE A 802 12.78 22.70 11.65
N THR A 803 12.60 23.85 12.31
CA THR A 803 12.42 23.92 13.78
C THR A 803 10.98 24.32 14.13
N LEU A 804 10.33 23.57 15.02
CA LEU A 804 8.95 23.82 15.47
C LEU A 804 8.94 24.50 16.84
N GLU A 805 8.45 25.74 16.92
CA GLU A 805 8.18 26.40 18.21
C GLU A 805 6.87 25.88 18.84
N LYS A 806 6.63 26.20 20.12
CA LYS A 806 5.39 25.80 20.81
C LYS A 806 4.12 26.17 20.01
N TYR A 807 3.09 25.33 20.05
CA TYR A 807 1.83 25.52 19.32
C TYR A 807 1.99 25.71 17.80
N SER A 808 2.98 25.07 17.18
CA SER A 808 3.16 25.06 15.73
C SER A 808 3.06 23.66 15.15
N GLY A 809 2.90 23.56 13.84
CA GLY A 809 2.82 22.26 13.19
C GLY A 809 3.27 22.25 11.75
N ILE A 810 3.48 21.05 11.24
CA ILE A 810 3.79 20.78 9.84
C ILE A 810 2.87 19.70 9.28
N ARG A 811 2.50 19.84 8.01
CA ARG A 811 1.57 18.92 7.35
C ARG A 811 1.80 18.81 5.84
N GLY A 812 1.69 17.61 5.29
CA GLY A 812 1.31 17.43 3.88
C GLY A 812 2.38 17.71 2.83
N PHE A 813 3.65 17.54 3.17
CA PHE A 813 4.77 17.70 2.23
C PHE A 813 5.83 16.63 2.45
N LYS A 814 6.75 16.52 1.50
CA LYS A 814 7.96 15.69 1.63
C LYS A 814 9.22 16.54 1.62
N VAL A 815 10.30 15.99 2.17
CA VAL A 815 11.65 16.58 2.15
C VAL A 815 12.61 15.58 1.50
N THR A 816 13.29 16.04 0.45
CA THR A 816 14.21 15.22 -0.33
C THR A 816 15.61 15.85 -0.33
N TYR A 817 16.59 15.10 0.16
CA TYR A 817 18.00 15.48 0.04
C TYR A 817 18.52 15.07 -1.35
N ASP A 818 18.38 15.95 -2.34
CA ASP A 818 18.64 15.65 -3.76
C ASP A 818 20.13 15.40 -4.06
N LYS A 819 21.02 15.81 -3.15
CA LYS A 819 22.47 15.57 -3.20
C LYS A 819 22.95 14.45 -2.27
N GLN A 820 22.05 13.58 -1.83
CA GLN A 820 22.40 12.40 -1.03
C GLN A 820 23.21 11.38 -1.86
N GLY A 821 24.06 10.59 -1.18
CA GLY A 821 24.75 9.45 -1.77
C GLY A 821 23.78 8.37 -2.24
N LYS A 822 24.25 7.51 -3.15
CA LYS A 822 23.42 6.48 -3.80
C LYS A 822 23.83 5.05 -3.47
N THR A 823 24.96 4.87 -2.79
CA THR A 823 25.53 3.57 -2.42
C THR A 823 25.90 3.54 -0.95
N THR A 824 26.11 2.34 -0.39
CA THR A 824 26.45 2.16 1.03
C THR A 824 27.64 2.99 1.51
N ASP A 825 28.62 3.25 0.64
CA ASP A 825 29.85 3.97 1.02
C ASP A 825 29.80 5.47 0.68
N THR A 826 28.75 5.92 -0.01
CA THR A 826 28.63 7.31 -0.48
C THR A 826 27.56 8.10 0.25
N PHE A 827 26.73 7.48 1.09
CA PHE A 827 25.74 8.19 1.90
C PHE A 827 26.40 9.26 2.78
N ILE A 828 25.81 10.45 2.73
CA ILE A 828 26.35 11.69 3.27
C ILE A 828 25.62 12.01 4.58
N PRO A 829 26.37 12.31 5.65
CA PRO A 829 25.79 12.82 6.89
C PRO A 829 25.12 14.18 6.70
N TYR A 830 23.90 14.34 7.19
CA TYR A 830 23.17 15.61 7.26
C TYR A 830 22.68 15.87 8.69
N SER A 831 22.50 17.13 9.06
CA SER A 831 21.80 17.51 10.30
C SER A 831 20.36 16.99 10.33
N TYR A 832 19.73 17.01 11.50
CA TYR A 832 18.30 16.68 11.63
C TYR A 832 17.43 17.46 10.65
N THR A 833 16.49 16.77 9.99
CA THR A 833 15.50 17.44 9.14
C THR A 833 14.51 18.23 9.98
N ILE A 834 14.01 17.64 11.08
CA ILE A 834 13.01 18.26 11.95
C ILE A 834 13.51 18.29 13.41
N ARG A 835 13.29 19.42 14.09
CA ARG A 835 13.56 19.56 15.53
C ARG A 835 12.40 20.25 16.25
N GLY A 836 11.96 19.64 17.35
CA GLY A 836 11.05 20.28 18.29
C GLY A 836 11.77 21.32 19.17
N ASN A 837 11.11 22.44 19.44
CA ASN A 837 11.60 23.51 20.32
C ASN A 837 10.46 24.11 21.16
N GLY A 838 9.55 23.26 21.66
CA GLY A 838 8.45 23.68 22.51
C GLY A 838 7.33 22.64 22.61
N SER A 839 6.34 22.96 23.45
CA SER A 839 5.18 22.11 23.72
C SER A 839 4.04 22.30 22.71
N ASN A 840 3.13 21.35 22.63
CA ASN A 840 1.95 21.39 21.75
C ASN A 840 2.33 21.51 20.26
N ILE A 841 3.36 20.78 19.84
CA ILE A 841 3.77 20.73 18.45
C ILE A 841 3.21 19.48 17.78
N TYR A 842 2.88 19.58 16.49
CA TYR A 842 2.33 18.44 15.75
C TYR A 842 2.94 18.26 14.36
N ILE A 843 2.99 16.99 13.94
CA ILE A 843 3.40 16.56 12.60
C ILE A 843 2.32 15.64 12.07
N PHE A 844 1.85 15.90 10.85
CA PHE A 844 0.84 15.07 10.21
C PHE A 844 1.14 14.86 8.73
N ALA A 845 1.28 13.60 8.29
CA ALA A 845 1.49 13.24 6.89
C ALA A 845 2.68 13.98 6.27
N VAL A 846 3.88 13.71 6.77
CA VAL A 846 5.14 14.25 6.24
C VAL A 846 6.05 13.08 5.87
N SER A 847 6.64 13.11 4.68
CA SER A 847 7.59 12.07 4.24
C SER A 847 9.02 12.58 4.17
N LEU A 848 9.96 11.83 4.74
CA LEU A 848 11.39 12.10 4.70
C LEU A 848 12.04 11.10 3.72
N THR A 849 12.15 11.49 2.45
CA THR A 849 12.58 10.60 1.35
C THR A 849 13.85 9.84 1.68
N ASN A 850 14.89 10.55 2.17
CA ASN A 850 16.23 10.00 2.36
C ASN A 850 17.07 10.77 3.40
N SER A 851 16.42 11.27 4.45
CA SER A 851 17.07 12.03 5.52
C SER A 851 18.18 11.21 6.20
N TYR A 852 19.29 11.83 6.57
CA TYR A 852 20.28 11.16 7.42
C TYR A 852 19.76 11.03 8.86
N LEU A 853 19.41 12.16 9.47
CA LEU A 853 18.76 12.27 10.77
C LEU A 853 17.35 12.84 10.56
N GLY A 854 16.32 12.07 10.92
CA GLY A 854 14.92 12.42 10.63
C GLY A 854 14.37 13.50 11.56
N ALA A 855 13.94 13.11 12.76
CA ALA A 855 13.29 14.02 13.71
C ALA A 855 13.82 13.90 15.15
N ASP A 856 14.07 15.06 15.76
CA ASP A 856 14.60 15.21 17.12
C ASP A 856 13.61 15.93 18.05
N PHE A 857 13.05 15.17 18.99
CA PHE A 857 12.23 15.64 20.11
C PHE A 857 12.87 15.29 21.46
N TYR A 858 14.20 15.19 21.49
CA TYR A 858 14.98 14.91 22.69
C TYR A 858 15.83 16.11 23.08
N THR A 859 16.49 16.78 22.14
CA THR A 859 17.39 17.90 22.44
C THR A 859 16.69 19.02 23.21
N ASN A 860 15.42 19.28 22.90
CA ASN A 860 14.57 20.20 23.65
C ASN A 860 13.34 19.46 24.17
N ARG A 861 12.83 19.91 25.32
CA ARG A 861 11.59 19.40 25.90
C ARG A 861 10.37 19.79 25.05
N CYS A 862 9.58 18.80 24.67
CA CYS A 862 8.41 18.85 23.78
C CYS A 862 7.16 18.21 24.44
N ASP A 863 6.67 18.80 25.53
CA ASP A 863 5.42 18.31 26.17
C ASP A 863 4.22 18.37 25.21
N ASN A 864 3.31 17.40 25.26
CA ASN A 864 2.14 17.30 24.38
C ASN A 864 2.52 17.29 22.88
N LEU A 865 3.58 16.56 22.52
CA LEU A 865 3.96 16.27 21.14
C LEU A 865 2.96 15.29 20.50
N TYR A 866 2.52 15.60 19.28
CA TYR A 866 1.71 14.69 18.46
C TYR A 866 2.37 14.44 17.10
N VAL A 867 2.81 13.21 16.85
CA VAL A 867 3.36 12.79 15.56
C VAL A 867 2.46 11.73 14.96
N ARG A 868 1.98 11.97 13.74
CA ARG A 868 1.18 11.01 12.97
C ARG A 868 1.62 10.95 11.51
N ASN A 869 1.86 9.75 11.00
CA ASN A 869 2.32 9.52 9.61
C ASN A 869 3.57 10.36 9.26
N LEU A 870 4.60 10.28 10.11
CA LEU A 870 5.94 10.72 9.75
C LEU A 870 6.67 9.51 9.15
N ASP A 871 6.77 9.50 7.83
CA ASP A 871 7.22 8.34 7.06
C ASP A 871 8.55 8.63 6.34
N GLY A 872 9.24 7.62 5.80
CA GLY A 872 10.49 7.87 5.05
C GLY A 872 11.52 6.74 5.06
N ALA A 873 12.73 7.05 4.59
CA ALA A 873 13.88 6.15 4.66
C ALA A 873 15.07 6.80 5.39
N PRO A 874 14.97 6.99 6.72
CA PRO A 874 16.07 7.56 7.49
C PRO A 874 17.31 6.65 7.42
N LEU A 875 18.49 7.24 7.19
CA LEU A 875 19.74 6.49 7.02
C LEU A 875 20.47 6.23 8.35
N LYS A 876 20.32 7.13 9.34
CA LYS A 876 21.02 7.05 10.63
C LYS A 876 20.08 7.06 11.84
N ASN A 877 19.09 7.95 11.84
CA ASN A 877 18.09 8.01 12.90
C ASN A 877 16.74 8.39 12.33
N GLY A 878 15.67 7.66 12.69
CA GLY A 878 14.30 8.01 12.31
C GLY A 878 13.70 9.07 13.21
N ILE A 879 13.32 8.68 14.43
CA ILE A 879 12.74 9.57 15.45
C ILE A 879 13.43 9.32 16.78
N THR A 880 13.83 10.40 17.44
CA THR A 880 14.25 10.37 18.85
C THR A 880 13.27 11.18 19.71
N VAL A 881 12.68 10.57 20.73
CA VAL A 881 11.74 11.22 21.67
C VAL A 881 12.33 11.23 23.07
N GLY A 882 12.30 12.39 23.74
CA GLY A 882 12.83 12.47 25.10
C GLY A 882 13.00 13.85 25.72
N GLY A 883 14.15 14.12 26.34
CA GLY A 883 14.45 15.44 26.90
C GLY A 883 13.62 15.82 28.15
N GLY A 884 13.04 14.84 28.84
CA GLY A 884 12.12 15.08 29.96
C GLY A 884 10.70 15.47 29.52
N SER A 885 10.37 15.25 28.24
CA SER A 885 9.04 15.49 27.67
C SER A 885 7.98 14.54 28.23
N ARG A 886 6.73 15.02 28.25
CA ARG A 886 5.58 14.26 28.76
C ARG A 886 4.33 14.37 27.89
N GLU A 887 3.41 13.42 28.07
CA GLU A 887 2.07 13.42 27.43
C GLU A 887 2.14 13.39 25.90
N MET A 888 3.02 12.54 25.36
CA MET A 888 3.34 12.53 23.93
C MET A 888 2.63 11.36 23.24
N ILE A 889 2.28 11.55 21.97
CA ILE A 889 1.73 10.50 21.11
C ILE A 889 2.55 10.44 19.82
N VAL A 890 3.10 9.27 19.50
CA VAL A 890 3.75 8.99 18.21
C VAL A 890 3.04 7.79 17.59
N ARG A 891 2.39 7.99 16.44
CA ARG A 891 1.54 6.96 15.85
C ARG A 891 1.61 6.89 14.34
N ASP A 892 1.30 5.72 13.81
CA ASP A 892 1.13 5.47 12.37
C ASP A 892 2.36 5.87 11.53
N CYS A 893 3.55 5.99 12.13
CA CYS A 893 4.79 6.27 11.41
C CYS A 893 5.27 5.01 10.67
N HIS A 894 5.82 5.19 9.48
CA HIS A 894 6.29 4.11 8.62
C HIS A 894 7.64 4.43 8.00
N PHE A 895 8.69 3.73 8.42
CA PHE A 895 10.02 3.83 7.81
C PHE A 895 10.34 2.63 6.95
N ASN A 896 10.72 2.85 5.69
CA ASN A 896 11.06 1.77 4.78
C ASN A 896 12.04 2.26 3.68
N PRO A 897 13.15 1.54 3.37
CA PRO A 897 14.10 1.90 2.33
C PRO A 897 13.50 2.19 0.96
N HIS A 898 12.33 1.65 0.59
CA HIS A 898 11.70 1.99 -0.70
C HIS A 898 11.18 3.43 -0.77
N TYR A 899 11.14 4.19 0.34
CA TYR A 899 10.91 5.63 0.30
C TYR A 899 12.09 6.39 -0.33
N ASN A 900 13.32 5.84 -0.30
CA ASN A 900 14.49 6.46 -0.91
C ASN A 900 14.58 6.11 -2.40
N TYR A 901 13.79 6.77 -3.25
CA TYR A 901 13.82 6.54 -4.69
C TYR A 901 15.09 7.07 -5.39
N ILE A 902 16.00 7.75 -4.68
CA ILE A 902 17.26 8.26 -5.23
C ILE A 902 18.36 7.19 -5.26
N SER A 903 18.25 6.17 -4.40
CA SER A 903 19.18 5.05 -4.29
C SER A 903 18.46 3.74 -4.54
N ASP A 904 19.21 2.72 -4.96
CA ASP A 904 18.69 1.36 -4.98
C ASP A 904 18.26 0.91 -3.57
N ILE A 905 17.14 0.18 -3.49
CA ILE A 905 16.56 -0.27 -2.23
C ILE A 905 17.54 -1.13 -1.43
N GLN A 906 18.33 -1.97 -2.09
CA GLN A 906 19.30 -2.85 -1.45
C GLN A 906 20.45 -2.04 -0.85
N ASN A 907 20.94 -1.01 -1.56
CA ASN A 907 21.98 -0.13 -1.03
C ASN A 907 21.51 0.62 0.21
N THR A 908 20.30 1.18 0.18
CA THR A 908 19.70 1.87 1.32
C THR A 908 19.54 0.91 2.50
N TRP A 909 18.95 -0.27 2.27
CA TRP A 909 18.71 -1.26 3.31
C TRP A 909 20.01 -1.79 3.95
N GLN A 910 21.02 -2.13 3.14
CA GLN A 910 22.30 -2.62 3.65
C GLN A 910 23.07 -1.57 4.45
N TYR A 911 22.93 -0.29 4.10
CA TYR A 911 23.46 0.80 4.93
C TYR A 911 22.72 0.90 6.26
N GLN A 912 21.38 0.86 6.23
CA GLN A 912 20.54 0.99 7.41
C GLN A 912 20.76 -0.16 8.40
N LEU A 913 20.92 -1.41 7.93
CA LEU A 913 21.24 -2.59 8.76
C LEU A 913 22.48 -2.42 9.64
N LYS A 914 23.42 -1.56 9.23
CA LYS A 914 24.63 -1.25 9.99
C LYS A 914 24.47 0.01 10.83
N ASN A 915 23.74 1.01 10.33
CA ASN A 915 23.85 2.38 10.83
C ASN A 915 22.60 2.94 11.50
N CYS A 916 21.40 2.49 11.14
CA CYS A 916 20.15 3.18 11.47
C CYS A 916 19.55 2.71 12.81
N GLU A 917 19.26 3.67 13.69
CA GLU A 917 18.36 3.48 14.84
C GLU A 917 17.00 4.08 14.49
N GLY A 918 15.97 3.25 14.33
CA GLY A 918 14.66 3.68 13.86
C GLY A 918 13.94 4.62 14.81
N PHE A 919 13.51 4.05 15.94
CA PHE A 919 12.86 4.77 17.03
C PHE A 919 13.74 4.72 18.28
N VAL A 920 14.05 5.87 18.86
CA VAL A 920 14.82 5.97 20.10
C VAL A 920 13.98 6.68 21.15
N VAL A 921 13.72 6.01 22.28
CA VAL A 921 12.95 6.55 23.40
C VAL A 921 13.88 6.70 24.60
N LYS A 922 13.99 7.93 25.13
CA LYS A 922 14.93 8.25 26.21
C LYS A 922 14.38 9.35 27.10
N ASN A 923 14.48 9.23 28.42
CA ASN A 923 14.03 10.26 29.37
C ASN A 923 12.61 10.81 29.08
N THR A 924 11.64 9.92 28.88
CA THR A 924 10.23 10.26 28.60
C THR A 924 9.33 10.01 29.81
N LYS A 925 8.15 10.63 29.84
CA LYS A 925 7.08 10.30 30.78
C LYS A 925 5.75 10.24 30.02
N ASP A 926 4.92 9.24 30.26
CA ASP A 926 3.59 9.15 29.63
C ASP A 926 3.64 9.24 28.08
N LEU A 927 4.61 8.55 27.45
CA LEU A 927 4.66 8.39 25.99
C LEU A 927 3.74 7.25 25.57
N LEU A 928 2.83 7.53 24.64
CA LEU A 928 2.03 6.54 23.92
C LEU A 928 2.56 6.37 22.50
N MET A 929 2.87 5.14 22.11
CA MET A 929 3.21 4.79 20.73
C MET A 929 2.17 3.82 20.14
N VAL A 930 1.67 4.08 18.93
CA VAL A 930 0.60 3.27 18.32
C VAL A 930 0.91 2.96 16.85
N GLN A 931 0.88 1.69 16.41
CA GLN A 931 0.93 1.29 14.99
C GLN A 931 2.14 1.81 14.20
N ASN A 932 3.28 1.95 14.87
CA ASN A 932 4.54 2.41 14.25
C ASN A 932 5.32 1.24 13.66
N PHE A 933 5.92 1.45 12.49
CA PHE A 933 6.66 0.41 11.77
C PHE A 933 7.99 0.93 11.23
N ILE A 934 8.99 0.05 11.21
CA ILE A 934 10.23 0.24 10.49
C ILE A 934 10.68 -1.04 9.78
N PHE A 935 10.96 -0.95 8.48
CA PHE A 935 11.78 -1.91 7.73
C PHE A 935 13.17 -1.31 7.50
N GLY A 936 14.22 -2.10 7.76
CA GLY A 936 15.59 -1.69 7.48
C GLY A 936 16.22 -0.85 8.59
N ALA A 937 16.80 -1.51 9.59
CA ALA A 937 17.49 -0.84 10.69
C ALA A 937 18.61 -1.68 11.31
N SER A 938 19.62 -1.03 11.88
CA SER A 938 20.55 -1.70 12.79
C SER A 938 19.87 -2.00 14.12
N ARG A 939 19.01 -1.07 14.57
CA ARG A 939 18.13 -1.22 15.73
C ARG A 939 16.76 -0.66 15.39
N GLY A 940 15.72 -1.49 15.40
CA GLY A 940 14.37 -1.05 15.07
C GLY A 940 13.82 -0.05 16.07
N ILE A 941 13.72 -0.48 17.32
CA ILE A 941 13.41 0.39 18.47
C ILE A 941 14.42 0.23 19.60
N VAL A 942 14.78 1.36 20.21
CA VAL A 942 15.69 1.45 21.35
C VAL A 942 14.96 2.06 22.53
N VAL A 943 14.91 1.32 23.64
CA VAL A 943 14.51 1.81 24.96
C VAL A 943 15.79 2.17 25.72
N ASP A 944 16.02 3.46 25.91
CA ASP A 944 17.25 4.02 26.48
C ASP A 944 16.99 4.62 27.88
N GLU A 945 18.01 5.22 28.49
CA GLU A 945 18.00 5.70 29.87
C GLU A 945 16.79 6.60 30.18
N GLY A 946 16.11 6.33 31.28
CA GLY A 946 14.94 7.06 31.74
C GLY A 946 13.70 6.96 30.83
N ALA A 947 13.62 6.01 29.90
CA ALA A 947 12.46 5.79 29.05
C ALA A 947 11.23 5.29 29.84
N GLY A 948 10.08 5.94 29.66
CA GLY A 948 8.77 5.46 30.07
C GLY A 948 7.81 5.47 28.87
N LEU A 949 7.18 4.33 28.59
CA LEU A 949 6.50 4.08 27.32
C LEU A 949 5.37 3.05 27.47
N TYR A 950 4.23 3.35 26.85
CA TYR A 950 3.18 2.38 26.56
C TYR A 950 2.98 2.28 25.05
N CYS A 951 3.15 1.09 24.48
CA CYS A 951 3.15 0.88 23.04
C CYS A 951 2.14 -0.19 22.61
N ILE A 952 1.35 0.09 21.57
CA ILE A 952 0.39 -0.83 20.96
C ILE A 952 0.73 -0.99 19.47
N GLY A 953 1.03 -2.20 19.03
CA GLY A 953 1.31 -2.49 17.62
C GLY A 953 2.60 -1.85 17.11
N HIS A 954 3.74 -2.21 17.68
CA HIS A 954 5.04 -1.78 17.13
C HIS A 954 5.66 -2.86 16.27
N GLY A 955 6.21 -2.42 15.14
CA GLY A 955 6.91 -3.27 14.20
C GLY A 955 8.30 -2.89 13.82
N THR A 956 9.12 -3.93 13.81
CA THR A 956 10.42 -3.91 13.19
C THR A 956 10.54 -5.08 12.23
N ASP A 957 10.93 -4.77 11.00
CA ASP A 957 11.27 -5.72 9.96
C ASP A 957 12.62 -5.39 9.31
N GLY A 958 13.26 -6.37 8.69
CA GLY A 958 14.53 -6.19 7.99
C GLY A 958 15.62 -5.58 8.87
N ALA A 959 15.65 -5.88 10.18
CA ALA A 959 16.60 -5.28 11.12
C ALA A 959 17.71 -6.24 11.53
N ARG A 960 18.83 -5.70 12.01
CA ARG A 960 19.87 -6.49 12.71
C ARG A 960 19.44 -6.82 14.13
N ILE A 961 19.01 -5.81 14.90
CA ILE A 961 18.36 -5.99 16.21
C ILE A 961 16.97 -5.38 16.14
N SER A 962 15.91 -6.16 16.41
CA SER A 962 14.55 -5.60 16.31
C SER A 962 14.21 -4.66 17.47
N PHE A 963 14.62 -5.06 18.68
CA PHE A 963 14.36 -4.36 19.94
C PHE A 963 15.64 -4.35 20.80
N GLU A 964 16.13 -3.16 21.16
CA GLU A 964 17.26 -2.98 22.08
C GLU A 964 16.82 -2.26 23.36
N ALA A 965 17.31 -2.71 24.52
CA ALA A 965 17.20 -1.97 25.77
C ALA A 965 18.58 -1.70 26.37
N ARG A 966 18.82 -0.46 26.79
CA ARG A 966 20.10 0.00 27.38
C ARG A 966 19.88 1.11 28.40
N GLY A 967 20.85 1.31 29.29
CA GLY A 967 20.79 2.33 30.35
C GLY A 967 19.81 2.02 31.49
N GLU A 968 19.73 2.95 32.45
CA GLU A 968 18.87 2.80 33.64
C GLU A 968 17.49 3.41 33.41
N THR A 969 16.43 2.70 33.76
CA THR A 969 15.07 3.26 33.84
C THR A 969 14.28 2.66 34.99
N ASP A 970 13.71 3.52 35.83
CA ASP A 970 12.77 3.17 36.90
C ASP A 970 11.30 3.25 36.45
N LYS A 971 11.06 3.64 35.20
CA LYS A 971 9.72 3.85 34.64
C LYS A 971 9.21 2.57 33.99
N LYS A 972 7.88 2.46 33.90
CA LYS A 972 7.22 1.32 33.25
C LYS A 972 7.36 1.41 31.73
N VAL A 973 7.77 0.30 31.12
CA VAL A 973 7.82 0.10 29.67
C VAL A 973 6.97 -1.11 29.31
N THR A 974 5.96 -0.92 28.46
CA THR A 974 5.05 -1.98 28.04
C THR A 974 4.79 -1.92 26.55
N PHE A 975 4.93 -3.05 25.88
CA PHE A 975 4.53 -3.24 24.49
C PHE A 975 3.44 -4.30 24.38
N ILE A 976 2.50 -4.06 23.47
CA ILE A 976 1.38 -4.95 23.20
C ILE A 976 1.32 -5.19 21.69
N ASN A 977 1.14 -6.45 21.28
CA ASN A 977 0.95 -6.84 19.87
C ASN A 977 2.13 -6.44 18.97
N SER A 978 3.37 -6.64 19.43
CA SER A 978 4.56 -6.36 18.63
C SER A 978 4.87 -7.47 17.62
N GLN A 979 5.50 -7.11 16.51
CA GLN A 979 6.19 -8.06 15.64
C GLN A 979 7.65 -7.63 15.45
N LEU A 980 8.56 -8.55 15.73
CA LEU A 980 10.00 -8.31 15.75
C LEU A 980 10.69 -9.27 14.78
N VAL A 981 11.19 -8.75 13.68
CA VAL A 981 11.78 -9.54 12.60
C VAL A 981 13.24 -9.12 12.38
N VAL A 982 14.11 -10.12 12.20
CA VAL A 982 15.51 -9.91 11.81
C VAL A 982 15.87 -10.76 10.61
N ILE A 983 16.37 -10.11 9.55
CA ILE A 983 16.81 -10.72 8.29
C ILE A 983 17.86 -9.83 7.60
N GLY A 984 18.67 -10.42 6.73
CA GLY A 984 19.47 -9.67 5.75
C GLY A 984 20.80 -9.09 6.23
N SER A 985 21.13 -9.18 7.52
CA SER A 985 22.43 -8.75 8.07
C SER A 985 23.47 -9.87 8.05
N THR A 986 24.74 -9.51 7.82
CA THR A 986 25.90 -10.41 8.00
C THR A 986 26.50 -10.34 9.40
N GLU A 987 26.16 -9.30 10.17
CA GLU A 987 26.44 -9.20 11.59
C GLU A 987 25.40 -9.96 12.40
N SER A 988 25.71 -10.21 13.68
CA SER A 988 24.82 -10.99 14.53
C SER A 988 23.44 -10.36 14.69
N MET A 989 22.42 -11.19 14.51
CA MET A 989 21.00 -10.82 14.49
C MET A 989 20.23 -11.37 15.67
N GLU A 990 19.41 -10.52 16.29
CA GLU A 990 18.67 -10.82 17.53
C GLU A 990 17.32 -10.09 17.53
N TYR A 991 16.22 -10.74 17.91
CA TYR A 991 14.94 -10.03 18.04
C TYR A 991 14.97 -9.06 19.22
N ILE A 992 15.52 -9.50 20.35
CA ILE A 992 15.59 -8.73 21.59
C ILE A 992 17.02 -8.77 22.14
N ASN A 993 17.62 -7.61 22.36
CA ASN A 993 18.89 -7.45 23.06
C ASN A 993 18.75 -6.55 24.29
N PHE A 994 19.15 -7.03 25.47
CA PHE A 994 19.41 -6.16 26.61
C PHE A 994 20.91 -5.99 26.75
N ASP A 995 21.36 -4.75 26.60
CA ASP A 995 22.74 -4.35 26.85
C ASP A 995 23.13 -4.54 28.32
N GLU A 996 24.42 -4.69 28.60
CA GLU A 996 24.93 -4.90 29.96
C GLU A 996 24.58 -3.75 30.90
N SER A 997 24.46 -2.53 30.37
CA SER A 997 24.07 -1.34 31.12
C SER A 997 22.60 -1.32 31.54
N PHE A 998 21.75 -2.18 30.98
CA PHE A 998 20.31 -2.09 31.22
C PHE A 998 19.94 -2.44 32.68
N SER A 999 19.20 -1.54 33.32
CA SER A 999 18.60 -1.76 34.62
C SER A 999 17.21 -1.14 34.64
N GLY A 1000 16.20 -1.98 34.46
CA GLY A 1000 14.80 -1.58 34.39
C GLY A 1000 13.87 -2.78 34.21
N HIS A 1001 12.59 -2.54 33.97
CA HIS A 1001 11.58 -3.58 33.75
C HIS A 1001 10.80 -3.35 32.47
N ILE A 1002 10.78 -4.37 31.59
CA ILE A 1002 10.03 -4.34 30.32
C ILE A 1002 9.01 -5.49 30.30
N ASP A 1003 7.76 -5.15 29.99
CA ASP A 1003 6.70 -6.10 29.65
C ASP A 1003 6.48 -6.12 28.13
N LEU A 1004 6.68 -7.27 27.47
CA LEU A 1004 6.28 -7.52 26.09
C LEU A 1004 5.11 -8.51 26.10
N VAL A 1005 3.95 -8.05 25.63
CA VAL A 1005 2.69 -8.77 25.65
C VAL A 1005 2.25 -9.06 24.23
N GLN A 1006 1.99 -10.32 23.90
CA GLN A 1006 1.60 -10.78 22.55
C GLN A 1006 2.64 -10.32 21.52
N THR A 1007 3.80 -10.96 21.51
CA THR A 1007 4.89 -10.60 20.57
C THR A 1007 5.20 -11.73 19.62
N ASN A 1008 5.05 -11.49 18.32
CA ASN A 1008 5.47 -12.41 17.27
C ASN A 1008 6.90 -12.10 16.83
N MET A 1009 7.71 -13.14 16.67
CA MET A 1009 9.10 -13.04 16.27
C MET A 1009 9.42 -14.09 15.21
N TRP A 1010 9.96 -13.67 14.07
CA TRP A 1010 10.29 -14.56 12.96
C TRP A 1010 11.46 -13.99 12.14
N GLY A 1011 12.09 -14.82 11.30
CA GLY A 1011 13.29 -14.44 10.55
C GLY A 1011 14.44 -15.38 10.84
N ASN A 1012 15.67 -14.88 10.76
CA ASN A 1012 16.90 -15.68 10.82
C ASN A 1012 17.87 -15.19 11.90
N PRO A 1013 17.50 -15.19 13.19
CA PRO A 1013 18.38 -14.76 14.26
C PRO A 1013 19.51 -15.77 14.50
N ASP A 1014 20.66 -15.30 14.98
CA ASP A 1014 21.65 -16.21 15.60
C ASP A 1014 21.14 -16.71 16.95
N ASN A 1015 20.54 -15.81 17.72
CA ASN A 1015 19.87 -16.06 18.98
C ASN A 1015 18.64 -15.15 19.07
N ALA A 1016 17.47 -15.68 19.42
CA ALA A 1016 16.24 -14.89 19.39
C ALA A 1016 16.21 -13.80 20.49
N VAL A 1017 16.51 -14.16 21.74
CA VAL A 1017 16.48 -13.24 22.90
C VAL A 1017 17.79 -13.32 23.68
N VAL A 1018 18.52 -12.21 23.76
CA VAL A 1018 19.84 -12.12 24.42
C VAL A 1018 19.80 -11.07 25.53
N LEU A 1019 19.90 -11.53 26.78
CA LEU A 1019 19.78 -10.69 27.96
C LEU A 1019 21.09 -10.70 28.77
N LYS A 1020 21.82 -9.59 28.77
CA LYS A 1020 23.16 -9.49 29.40
C LYS A 1020 23.19 -8.58 30.63
N SER A 1021 22.03 -8.25 31.18
CA SER A 1021 21.84 -7.11 32.08
C SER A 1021 21.39 -7.52 33.49
N THR A 1022 21.26 -6.57 34.41
CA THR A 1022 20.61 -6.79 35.72
C THR A 1022 19.11 -6.46 35.72
N GLY A 1023 18.57 -6.05 34.57
CA GLY A 1023 17.17 -5.70 34.41
C GLY A 1023 16.21 -6.91 34.48
N SER A 1024 14.96 -6.65 34.10
CA SER A 1024 13.88 -7.64 34.10
C SER A 1024 13.11 -7.60 32.78
N LEU A 1025 12.88 -8.78 32.20
CA LEU A 1025 12.03 -8.97 31.03
C LEU A 1025 10.87 -9.90 31.37
N ARG A 1026 9.66 -9.50 30.97
CA ARG A 1026 8.50 -10.38 30.94
C ARG A 1026 7.97 -10.52 29.52
N LEU A 1027 7.95 -11.75 29.01
CA LEU A 1027 7.34 -12.15 27.76
C LEU A 1027 6.00 -12.84 28.07
N CYS A 1028 4.89 -12.38 27.50
CA CYS A 1028 3.56 -12.91 27.76
C CYS A 1028 2.76 -13.11 26.46
N GLY A 1029 2.72 -14.34 25.95
CA GLY A 1029 2.00 -14.69 24.73
C GLY A 1029 2.69 -14.22 23.44
N GLY A 1030 2.25 -14.78 22.32
CA GLY A 1030 2.89 -14.61 21.01
C GLY A 1030 3.83 -15.76 20.66
N THR A 1031 4.68 -15.53 19.67
CA THR A 1031 5.39 -16.59 18.95
C THR A 1031 6.87 -16.28 18.78
N ILE A 1032 7.72 -17.30 18.92
CA ILE A 1032 9.09 -17.31 18.40
C ILE A 1032 9.15 -18.42 17.34
N GLN A 1033 9.07 -18.02 16.08
CA GLN A 1033 8.97 -18.92 14.94
C GLN A 1033 10.31 -19.57 14.57
N ASN A 1034 11.41 -18.86 14.82
CA ASN A 1034 12.78 -19.36 14.72
C ASN A 1034 13.60 -18.84 15.89
N GLY A 1035 14.10 -19.74 16.73
CA GLY A 1035 14.90 -19.40 17.90
C GLY A 1035 16.39 -19.20 17.64
N GLY A 1036 16.87 -19.48 16.43
CA GLY A 1036 18.31 -19.57 16.15
C GLY A 1036 18.98 -20.71 16.94
N THR A 1037 20.21 -20.48 17.41
CA THR A 1037 20.94 -21.44 18.24
C THR A 1037 20.34 -21.56 19.63
N LEU A 1038 20.02 -20.42 20.27
CA LEU A 1038 19.35 -20.32 21.56
C LEU A 1038 18.12 -19.43 21.44
N ALA A 1039 16.94 -19.94 21.78
CA ALA A 1039 15.73 -19.11 21.75
C ALA A 1039 15.79 -18.00 22.82
N VAL A 1040 16.26 -18.32 24.03
CA VAL A 1040 16.48 -17.32 25.09
C VAL A 1040 17.79 -17.59 25.82
N SER A 1041 18.62 -16.57 25.95
CA SER A 1041 19.87 -16.57 26.73
C SER A 1041 19.83 -15.44 27.75
N THR A 1042 19.96 -15.77 29.04
CA THR A 1042 20.00 -14.79 30.13
C THR A 1042 21.24 -14.92 31.00
N LYS A 1043 21.94 -13.78 31.18
CA LYS A 1043 23.10 -13.59 32.05
C LYS A 1043 22.82 -12.48 33.06
N GLY A 1044 22.26 -12.84 34.22
CA GLY A 1044 21.96 -11.90 35.30
C GLY A 1044 20.55 -11.28 35.25
N THR A 1045 19.88 -11.32 34.10
CA THR A 1045 18.56 -10.68 33.90
C THR A 1045 17.45 -11.54 34.49
N ASN A 1046 16.51 -10.93 35.22
CA ASN A 1046 15.31 -11.61 35.65
C ASN A 1046 14.38 -11.85 34.45
N LEU A 1047 13.89 -13.07 34.30
CA LEU A 1047 13.07 -13.46 33.15
C LEU A 1047 11.77 -14.13 33.60
N ILE A 1048 10.65 -13.65 33.05
CA ILE A 1048 9.39 -14.38 33.07
C ILE A 1048 8.97 -14.62 31.62
N ALA A 1049 8.88 -15.87 31.21
CA ALA A 1049 8.34 -16.24 29.90
C ALA A 1049 7.07 -17.06 30.10
N ASN A 1050 5.93 -16.48 29.72
CA ASN A 1050 4.60 -17.06 29.92
C ASN A 1050 3.85 -17.21 28.59
N ASN A 1051 3.25 -18.37 28.37
CA ASN A 1051 2.30 -18.63 27.30
C ASN A 1051 2.81 -18.38 25.87
N MET A 1052 4.14 -18.42 25.68
CA MET A 1052 4.82 -18.27 24.40
C MET A 1052 4.75 -19.57 23.57
N MET A 1053 4.66 -19.42 22.25
CA MET A 1053 4.75 -20.53 21.31
C MET A 1053 6.14 -20.54 20.65
N PHE A 1054 6.91 -21.60 20.84
CA PHE A 1054 8.25 -21.77 20.28
C PHE A 1054 8.22 -22.80 19.14
N PHE A 1055 8.72 -22.40 17.98
CA PHE A 1055 8.90 -23.24 16.81
C PHE A 1055 10.38 -23.28 16.40
N ASN A 1056 10.78 -24.33 15.69
CA ASN A 1056 12.09 -24.47 15.03
C ASN A 1056 13.30 -24.03 15.89
N THR A 1057 13.42 -24.56 17.10
CA THR A 1057 14.52 -24.23 18.01
C THR A 1057 15.27 -25.48 18.46
N ARG A 1058 16.60 -25.41 18.48
CA ARG A 1058 17.47 -26.50 18.97
C ARG A 1058 17.54 -26.55 20.49
N LEU A 1059 17.61 -25.37 21.14
CA LEU A 1059 17.72 -25.17 22.58
C LEU A 1059 16.88 -23.96 23.01
N VAL A 1060 15.95 -24.17 23.95
CA VAL A 1060 14.96 -23.13 24.28
C VAL A 1060 15.48 -22.11 25.28
N PHE A 1061 16.18 -22.52 26.35
CA PHE A 1061 16.64 -21.61 27.40
C PHE A 1061 18.09 -21.91 27.81
N PHE A 1062 18.93 -20.88 27.86
CA PHE A 1062 20.22 -20.86 28.54
C PHE A 1062 20.17 -19.83 29.68
N VAL A 1063 20.41 -20.30 30.91
CA VAL A 1063 20.35 -19.46 32.11
C VAL A 1063 21.71 -19.55 32.81
N ASP A 1064 22.46 -18.44 32.84
CA ASP A 1064 23.71 -18.37 33.59
C ASP A 1064 23.45 -18.41 35.10
N SER A 1065 24.44 -18.95 35.82
CA SER A 1065 24.57 -19.01 37.27
C SER A 1065 24.33 -17.68 37.99
N LYS A 1066 24.52 -16.53 37.34
CA LYS A 1066 24.31 -15.19 37.92
C LYS A 1066 22.86 -14.69 37.88
N SER A 1067 21.97 -15.33 37.13
CA SER A 1067 20.57 -14.95 37.03
C SER A 1067 19.82 -15.27 38.33
N ALA A 1068 19.16 -14.28 38.92
CA ALA A 1068 18.54 -14.42 40.24
C ALA A 1068 17.16 -15.09 40.19
N ASN A 1069 16.31 -14.76 39.20
CA ASN A 1069 14.96 -15.30 39.08
C ASN A 1069 14.57 -15.58 37.63
N VAL A 1070 14.28 -16.85 37.30
CA VAL A 1070 13.72 -17.27 36.00
C VAL A 1070 12.44 -18.07 36.22
N GLY A 1071 11.34 -17.62 35.62
CA GLY A 1071 10.03 -18.28 35.65
C GLY A 1071 9.52 -18.59 34.25
N ILE A 1072 9.15 -19.84 33.99
CA ILE A 1072 8.75 -20.34 32.67
C ILE A 1072 7.42 -21.08 32.83
N TYR A 1073 6.36 -20.56 32.22
CA TYR A 1073 4.98 -21.01 32.47
C TYR A 1073 4.19 -21.14 31.15
N GLY A 1074 3.45 -22.23 30.96
CA GLY A 1074 2.45 -22.35 29.88
C GLY A 1074 3.00 -22.36 28.45
N ASN A 1075 4.32 -22.31 28.27
CA ASN A 1075 4.92 -22.21 26.94
C ASN A 1075 4.75 -23.51 26.15
N GLN A 1076 4.41 -23.39 24.87
CA GLN A 1076 4.30 -24.50 23.92
C GLN A 1076 5.58 -24.62 23.09
N ILE A 1077 6.04 -25.84 22.85
CA ILE A 1077 7.21 -26.13 22.02
C ILE A 1077 6.76 -27.10 20.93
N ALA A 1078 6.87 -26.69 19.68
CA ALA A 1078 6.57 -27.52 18.52
C ALA A 1078 7.88 -27.88 17.78
N GLY A 1079 8.27 -29.18 17.81
CA GLY A 1079 9.49 -29.72 17.16
C GLY A 1079 10.45 -30.47 18.10
N ASP A 1080 11.59 -30.96 17.59
CA ASP A 1080 12.61 -31.78 18.27
C ASP A 1080 13.51 -31.02 19.29
N GLY A 1081 13.05 -29.89 19.82
CA GLY A 1081 13.84 -29.03 20.69
C GLY A 1081 14.23 -29.69 22.02
N ASN A 1082 15.52 -29.69 22.35
CA ASN A 1082 16.03 -30.18 23.64
C ASN A 1082 16.13 -29.03 24.65
N MET A 1083 15.69 -29.22 25.90
CA MET A 1083 15.94 -28.24 26.99
C MET A 1083 17.24 -28.61 27.72
N LEU A 1084 18.28 -27.77 27.64
CA LEU A 1084 19.47 -27.89 28.50
C LEU A 1084 19.28 -27.12 29.80
N ARG A 1085 19.60 -27.78 30.93
CA ARG A 1085 19.10 -27.45 32.27
C ARG A 1085 20.27 -27.15 33.22
N ASP A 1086 20.22 -26.04 33.95
CA ASP A 1086 20.80 -25.99 35.30
C ASP A 1086 19.64 -26.11 36.31
N LYS A 1087 19.55 -27.27 36.97
CA LYS A 1087 18.36 -27.70 37.75
C LYS A 1087 18.13 -26.91 39.04
N ASN A 1088 19.07 -26.03 39.44
CA ASN A 1088 19.09 -25.48 40.80
C ASN A 1088 18.48 -24.06 40.94
N LYS A 1089 18.01 -23.40 39.85
CA LYS A 1089 17.60 -21.97 39.90
C LYS A 1089 16.36 -21.58 39.09
N ILE A 1090 15.69 -22.51 38.42
CA ILE A 1090 14.48 -22.22 37.62
C ILE A 1090 13.24 -22.61 38.43
N ALA A 1091 12.35 -21.65 38.69
CA ALA A 1091 11.03 -21.94 39.24
C ALA A 1091 10.13 -22.43 38.10
N TRP A 1092 9.97 -23.74 37.99
CA TRP A 1092 8.99 -24.34 37.09
C TRP A 1092 7.61 -24.29 37.77
N GLY A 1093 6.58 -23.87 37.03
CA GLY A 1093 5.21 -24.25 37.40
C GLY A 1093 5.18 -25.77 37.51
N SER A 1094 4.83 -26.29 38.68
CA SER A 1094 5.21 -27.61 39.20
C SER A 1094 5.16 -28.77 38.19
N ASP A 1095 6.34 -29.39 38.02
CA ASP A 1095 6.68 -30.71 37.46
C ASP A 1095 6.49 -30.97 35.94
N ILE A 1096 7.65 -31.14 35.27
CA ILE A 1096 7.79 -31.72 33.92
C ILE A 1096 7.32 -33.17 33.93
#